data_AF-A0A7V7UCE7-F1
#
_entry.id   AF-A0A7V7UCE7-F1
#
_cell.length_a   1.000
_cell.length_b   1.000
_cell.length_c   1.000
_cell.angle_alpha   90.00
_cell.angle_beta   90.00
_cell.angle_gamma   90.00
#
_symmetry.space_group_name_H-M   'P 1'
#
loop_
_entity.id
_entity.type
_entity.pdbx_description
1 polymer ?
#
loop_
_entity_poly.entity_id
_entity_poly.type
_entity_poly.pdbx_seq_one_letter_code
_entity_poly.pdbx_strand_id
1 'polypeptide(L)'
;MRGFFSKSFHKKRLPFLLLICILTESVIFPDMTLVHATETANESIMEDATKENDATDSTQEADDTNEVPHTPDSKSDDTLSLTDEEISTNDERSTNNEIPKIDDKDTDAKTSTLLALTKETFPDDIFRDYVYQNFDLDKDCNLSVEEIAKVDSIDVSYKGIYDLTGIEYFTNLLYLYCNGNKLSALAVDTLTSLTTLDCSHNYLTNIDLSNCSSLSFLEASNNATVISLDEQNAFDLSSLKDFRISQSFDWSENATITDKQLTVSPDSDSMLVTYRYKVNAPLLEDVFFNGSLVIDATTQSDIEINEANFPDTALRNHLSDTYDLDHDLSLSGDEIKNITYLYIPKLNISSLTGIEHFSNLVSLNFDDNAITFADLNLLVNLRNVSCINNELTKLSVESLKQLNTLYCSNNQLYSLDLSGCSSLEILDIESNIHEATATNGALNLSSLTDFDFSYTRNWSSGTLTPDFRLLLEELNDETNVTYEYLTHSPNETFSSITLTLKVIPKEEELKETAPTLSEEPSLDTNTETVPDTQPPSQPQQNAATKEVPAVSSSSPAVTYTVAFNSNGASSIATQSVPSQGIATIPPEPVKAGYLFKGWYNQDTPYDFQTQVTKDITLTAQWEKVTPKKPTIKSLKNSSKSKMKITIKTQKNVDGYEVSYSTNKNAKKNAIIVDTVKSSITVKNLIKGKTYYVRVRSYSYDSIGQKVYSSYSKIKKLSIKKGLTEEKPTSTSATIKSCKLSSKDTIVVEAKTKNIIKSSDNYYYLFALPSYKKGIAKNSKPLASMIKTTSFKFNTALNLNTSQSLLHSKFVVAIKVKSGYKIVSKAKFITNPQKIADFTYSFPTASSKKGLQINAGMLNDAKDLGIKHVAYNIPLNLIIAAPGETNYRSSVDYEYNGETYWFRKGMIAAYDSLFRNLENQDMVVSAIVLLGWRDDLTYLITPSGREPGHNYYNFNTSSKNARNQLEATFSFLAERYASGAQNGKVVNWIIGNEVNSFDAWNYAGTKSLSKYTQLYADSFRLAYNAIKSVYSNARLYVPLDQCWTISNSATFGGKEFLEKFDSYIKETGKISWNLAYHAYPSPLTEPRFWKNANGQSQNNDNSPVISISNISVLTKYIKKHYGKKTRIILSEQGFTSASPYGEKTQAAAIAYAYYLTEFNSMIDSLILSRHVDNIAETKDGLNLGLWSNRPGHIEEAYQKKYAWKVFKYMDTPSSTSVTKFALKIIGAKNWKKIVPGYKANKFKSMPNVN
;
A
#
# COMPACT_ATOMS: atom_id res chain seq x y z
N MET A 1 52.04 -14.42 -23.04
CA MET A 1 52.36 -14.87 -24.43
C MET A 1 51.35 -15.93 -24.86
N ARG A 2 51.27 -16.21 -26.17
CA ARG A 2 50.79 -17.45 -26.86
C ARG A 2 50.03 -18.50 -26.00
N GLY A 3 48.77 -18.79 -26.37
CA GLY A 3 47.95 -19.86 -25.76
C GLY A 3 46.51 -19.96 -26.31
N PHE A 4 46.32 -19.86 -27.62
CA PHE A 4 44.98 -19.80 -28.25
C PHE A 4 44.44 -21.20 -28.63
N PHE A 5 43.30 -21.59 -28.07
CA PHE A 5 42.26 -22.49 -28.61
C PHE A 5 42.59 -23.94 -29.07
N SER A 6 42.14 -24.90 -28.27
CA SER A 6 41.26 -26.03 -28.70
C SER A 6 40.20 -26.24 -27.59
N LYS A 7 38.89 -26.13 -27.86
CA LYS A 7 37.96 -27.12 -28.46
C LYS A 7 37.85 -28.43 -27.64
N SER A 8 36.66 -28.96 -27.27
CA SER A 8 35.28 -28.45 -27.47
C SER A 8 34.21 -29.30 -26.74
N PHE A 9 33.31 -28.65 -25.96
CA PHE A 9 31.93 -29.12 -25.60
C PHE A 9 31.83 -30.35 -24.64
N HIS A 10 30.79 -30.56 -23.81
CA HIS A 10 29.56 -29.76 -23.54
C HIS A 10 28.96 -29.98 -22.13
N LYS A 11 28.42 -28.91 -21.53
CA LYS A 11 27.26 -28.81 -20.59
C LYS A 11 26.97 -29.93 -19.55
N LYS A 12 27.14 -29.59 -18.25
CA LYS A 12 26.04 -29.36 -17.26
C LYS A 12 26.64 -29.04 -15.86
N ARG A 13 26.63 -27.76 -15.43
CA ARG A 13 26.66 -27.23 -14.03
C ARG A 13 27.04 -25.73 -14.01
N LEU A 14 26.02 -24.88 -14.18
CA LEU A 14 25.91 -23.44 -13.85
C LEU A 14 24.46 -23.08 -14.27
N PRO A 15 23.65 -22.36 -13.47
CA PRO A 15 24.02 -21.38 -12.45
C PRO A 15 24.03 -21.90 -11.00
N PHE A 16 24.86 -21.30 -10.15
CA PHE A 16 24.77 -21.40 -8.67
C PHE A 16 25.44 -20.20 -7.95
N LEU A 17 25.65 -19.06 -8.63
CA LEU A 17 26.26 -17.85 -8.05
C LEU A 17 25.40 -16.63 -8.37
N LEU A 18 24.23 -16.58 -7.73
CA LEU A 18 23.35 -15.42 -7.46
C LEU A 18 22.05 -15.88 -6.75
N LEU A 19 22.11 -16.98 -5.99
CA LEU A 19 20.93 -17.73 -5.49
C LEU A 19 20.86 -17.79 -3.96
N ILE A 20 21.66 -17.00 -3.24
CA ILE A 20 21.69 -16.94 -1.76
C ILE A 20 21.77 -15.47 -1.31
N CYS A 21 20.82 -14.66 -1.80
CA CYS A 21 20.78 -13.22 -1.52
C CYS A 21 19.45 -12.73 -0.92
N ILE A 22 18.31 -13.34 -1.26
CA ILE A 22 16.98 -12.91 -0.78
C ILE A 22 16.08 -14.12 -0.45
N LEU A 23 16.32 -14.72 0.71
CA LEU A 23 15.25 -15.34 1.52
C LEU A 23 14.99 -14.55 2.82
N THR A 24 15.73 -13.46 3.04
CA THR A 24 15.68 -12.61 4.24
C THR A 24 15.82 -11.12 3.88
N GLU A 25 15.03 -10.63 2.91
CA GLU A 25 14.63 -9.21 2.93
C GLU A 25 13.54 -9.07 4.01
N SER A 26 13.97 -8.94 5.26
CA SER A 26 13.08 -8.77 6.41
C SER A 26 12.35 -7.43 6.32
N VAL A 27 11.15 -7.46 5.75
CA VAL A 27 10.12 -6.46 6.03
C VAL A 27 9.80 -6.61 7.51
N ILE A 28 10.25 -5.66 8.34
CA ILE A 28 9.85 -5.60 9.74
C ILE A 28 8.36 -5.25 9.74
N PHE A 29 7.52 -6.24 10.04
CA PHE A 29 6.10 -6.04 10.27
C PHE A 29 5.89 -5.58 11.71
N PRO A 30 5.14 -4.49 11.96
CA PRO A 30 4.37 -4.39 13.19
C PRO A 30 3.18 -5.35 13.06
N ASP A 31 3.00 -6.25 14.03
CA ASP A 31 1.75 -7.01 14.13
C ASP A 31 0.64 -6.11 14.65
N MET A 32 -0.60 -6.33 14.21
CA MET A 32 -1.76 -5.58 14.69
C MET A 32 -3.08 -6.25 14.23
N THR A 33 -3.92 -6.63 15.19
CA THR A 33 -5.31 -7.05 14.94
C THR A 33 -6.32 -6.19 15.71
N LEU A 34 -7.57 -6.22 15.24
CA LEU A 34 -8.77 -5.67 15.91
C LEU A 34 -8.86 -4.14 16.07
N VAL A 35 -10.12 -3.64 16.11
CA VAL A 35 -10.49 -2.50 15.24
C VAL A 35 -11.93 -1.90 15.41
N HIS A 36 -12.04 -0.61 15.04
CA HIS A 36 -13.15 0.19 14.46
C HIS A 36 -14.33 0.72 15.33
N ALA A 37 -14.33 2.06 15.44
CA ALA A 37 -15.32 3.01 14.88
C ALA A 37 -16.67 3.25 15.60
N THR A 38 -17.02 4.52 15.79
CA THR A 38 -18.03 5.16 14.90
C THR A 38 -18.17 6.71 14.94
N GLU A 39 -18.45 7.24 13.73
CA GLU A 39 -19.07 8.53 13.34
C GLU A 39 -20.12 9.14 14.33
N THR A 40 -20.45 10.46 14.37
CA THR A 40 -20.36 11.55 13.38
C THR A 40 -20.60 12.98 13.95
N ALA A 41 -20.12 14.02 13.23
CA ALA A 41 -20.62 15.42 13.18
C ALA A 41 -20.48 16.31 14.45
N ASN A 42 -20.55 17.66 14.43
CA ASN A 42 -20.94 18.62 13.38
C ASN A 42 -20.25 20.02 13.52
N GLU A 43 -20.44 20.92 12.53
CA GLU A 43 -20.36 22.42 12.46
C GLU A 43 -19.98 23.29 13.70
N SER A 44 -19.41 24.53 13.63
CA SER A 44 -18.79 25.38 12.58
C SER A 44 -18.35 26.78 13.15
N ILE A 45 -17.87 27.70 12.29
CA ILE A 45 -17.97 29.21 12.38
C ILE A 45 -16.94 30.06 13.19
N MET A 46 -16.26 30.98 12.45
CA MET A 46 -15.77 32.36 12.76
C MET A 46 -14.79 32.67 13.93
N GLU A 47 -14.16 33.86 14.05
CA GLU A 47 -13.50 34.79 13.08
C GLU A 47 -12.76 35.93 13.87
N ASP A 48 -11.77 36.55 13.21
CA ASP A 48 -11.24 37.93 13.39
C ASP A 48 -10.41 38.45 14.60
N ALA A 49 -9.25 39.01 14.22
CA ALA A 49 -8.81 40.40 14.44
C ALA A 49 -8.09 40.94 15.72
N THR A 50 -6.81 41.33 15.49
CA THR A 50 -6.19 42.66 15.86
C THR A 50 -5.88 42.94 17.36
N LYS A 51 -5.08 43.93 17.83
CA LYS A 51 -4.18 45.04 17.36
C LYS A 51 -3.42 45.55 18.63
N GLU A 52 -2.34 46.35 18.70
CA GLU A 52 -1.27 46.89 17.81
C GLU A 52 -0.21 47.63 18.69
N ASN A 53 0.91 48.10 18.10
CA ASN A 53 1.75 49.25 18.56
C ASN A 53 2.58 49.10 19.87
N ASP A 54 3.71 49.81 20.11
CA ASP A 54 4.76 50.40 19.22
C ASP A 54 6.00 50.82 20.07
N ALA A 55 7.13 51.17 19.42
CA ALA A 55 8.18 52.17 19.74
C ALA A 55 8.59 52.58 21.20
N THR A 56 9.84 52.95 21.55
CA THR A 56 11.22 52.90 20.96
C THR A 56 12.28 53.48 21.95
N ASP A 57 13.57 53.08 21.78
CA ASP A 57 14.82 53.89 21.88
C ASP A 57 15.71 54.01 23.16
N SER A 58 17.05 54.02 22.90
CA SER A 58 18.24 54.71 23.51
C SER A 58 18.50 54.86 25.05
N THR A 59 19.74 54.94 25.60
CA THR A 59 21.17 54.65 25.19
C THR A 59 22.17 54.72 26.38
N GLN A 60 23.33 54.02 26.24
CA GLN A 60 24.72 54.37 26.71
C GLN A 60 25.21 54.30 28.19
N GLU A 61 26.41 53.71 28.34
CA GLU A 61 27.60 54.06 29.20
C GLU A 61 27.55 53.92 30.76
N ALA A 62 28.65 53.65 31.49
CA ALA A 62 29.97 53.01 31.19
C ALA A 62 30.83 52.71 32.46
N ASP A 63 31.76 51.75 32.34
CA ASP A 63 33.12 51.60 32.94
C ASP A 63 33.41 51.25 34.44
N ASP A 64 34.69 50.84 34.65
CA ASP A 64 35.49 50.68 35.91
C ASP A 64 35.15 49.57 36.95
N THR A 65 36.11 48.89 37.65
CA THR A 65 37.47 48.38 37.33
C THR A 65 37.96 47.36 38.41
N ASN A 66 38.84 46.41 38.02
CA ASN A 66 39.83 45.67 38.85
C ASN A 66 39.34 44.86 40.10
N GLU A 67 40.09 43.97 40.79
CA GLU A 67 41.50 43.50 40.68
C GLU A 67 41.65 42.01 41.10
N VAL A 68 42.87 41.45 41.00
CA VAL A 68 43.31 40.07 41.41
C VAL A 68 44.66 40.22 42.17
N PRO A 69 45.41 39.21 42.70
CA PRO A 69 45.24 37.74 42.74
C PRO A 69 45.58 37.06 44.11
N HIS A 70 45.58 35.72 44.19
CA HIS A 70 46.77 34.89 44.50
C HIS A 70 46.47 33.36 44.56
N THR A 71 47.54 32.55 44.59
CA THR A 71 47.63 31.06 44.59
C THR A 71 48.79 30.62 45.52
N PRO A 72 49.24 29.34 45.67
CA PRO A 72 48.71 28.02 45.22
C PRO A 72 48.75 26.86 46.29
N ASP A 73 48.40 25.65 45.84
CA ASP A 73 49.19 24.38 45.95
C ASP A 73 48.82 23.17 46.88
N SER A 74 49.04 21.97 46.30
CA SER A 74 49.39 20.65 46.87
C SER A 74 48.40 19.72 47.66
N LYS A 75 47.93 18.68 46.94
CA LYS A 75 48.12 17.20 47.16
C LYS A 75 47.47 16.36 48.29
N SER A 76 47.19 15.11 47.86
CA SER A 76 47.33 13.76 48.49
C SER A 76 46.24 13.17 49.42
N ASP A 77 45.66 12.09 48.88
CA ASP A 77 45.53 10.72 49.42
C ASP A 77 44.55 10.35 50.57
N ASP A 78 43.69 9.39 50.21
CA ASP A 78 43.35 8.13 50.91
C ASP A 78 42.22 7.97 51.96
N THR A 79 41.58 6.79 51.80
CA THR A 79 40.85 5.94 52.78
C THR A 79 39.45 6.31 53.32
N LEU A 80 38.47 5.60 52.75
CA LEU A 80 37.32 4.92 53.38
C LEU A 80 37.30 4.82 54.92
N SER A 81 36.12 5.05 55.53
CA SER A 81 35.51 4.12 56.50
C SER A 81 34.01 4.41 56.70
N LEU A 82 33.26 3.40 57.14
CA LEU A 82 31.81 3.42 57.37
C LEU A 82 31.46 3.89 58.79
N THR A 83 30.21 4.33 58.99
CA THR A 83 29.39 4.00 60.18
C THR A 83 27.92 4.32 59.91
N ASP A 84 27.05 3.34 60.16
CA ASP A 84 25.60 3.50 60.30
C ASP A 84 25.23 3.88 61.74
N GLU A 85 24.06 4.51 61.96
CA GLU A 85 22.98 3.98 62.82
C GLU A 85 21.78 4.97 62.98
N GLU A 86 20.59 4.43 62.66
CA GLU A 86 19.26 4.62 63.25
C GLU A 86 18.57 6.01 63.48
N ILE A 87 17.47 6.20 62.73
CA ILE A 87 16.06 6.39 63.17
C ILE A 87 15.70 7.57 64.12
N SER A 88 14.79 8.43 63.63
CA SER A 88 13.71 9.04 64.43
C SER A 88 12.50 9.39 63.53
N THR A 89 11.30 9.53 64.10
CA THR A 89 10.01 9.47 63.36
C THR A 89 9.23 10.79 63.25
N ASN A 90 8.33 10.84 62.26
CA ASN A 90 7.16 11.73 62.09
C ASN A 90 7.39 13.26 61.91
N ASP A 91 6.82 13.84 60.84
CA ASP A 91 5.44 14.38 60.87
C ASP A 91 4.88 14.58 59.44
N GLU A 92 3.61 14.96 59.29
CA GLU A 92 2.88 15.02 58.01
C GLU A 92 3.19 16.25 57.10
N ARG A 93 2.78 16.12 55.81
CA ARG A 93 2.45 17.15 54.80
C ARG A 93 3.59 17.87 54.06
N SER A 94 3.63 17.64 52.75
CA SER A 94 3.10 18.64 51.80
C SER A 94 2.78 18.02 50.43
N THR A 95 1.55 18.17 49.94
CA THR A 95 1.22 17.94 48.53
C THR A 95 1.69 19.15 47.72
N ASN A 96 2.86 19.09 47.10
CA ASN A 96 3.30 20.05 46.07
C ASN A 96 4.58 19.58 45.33
N ASN A 97 4.47 18.55 44.48
CA ASN A 97 5.48 18.28 43.45
C ASN A 97 5.20 19.13 42.21
N GLU A 98 5.31 20.46 42.32
CA GLU A 98 5.50 21.31 41.14
C GLU A 98 6.94 21.12 40.65
N ILE A 99 7.13 20.13 39.78
CA ILE A 99 8.39 19.93 39.04
C ILE A 99 8.67 21.21 38.23
N PRO A 100 9.91 21.74 38.21
CA PRO A 100 10.23 22.96 37.47
C PRO A 100 9.89 22.83 35.99
N LYS A 101 8.92 23.62 35.51
CA LYS A 101 8.68 23.77 34.08
C LYS A 101 9.87 24.48 33.45
N ILE A 102 10.51 23.82 32.48
CA ILE A 102 11.39 24.47 31.51
C ILE A 102 10.47 25.23 30.55
N ASP A 103 10.05 26.43 30.95
CA ASP A 103 9.22 27.31 30.11
C ASP A 103 10.10 27.97 29.04
N ASP A 104 9.65 27.95 27.77
CA ASP A 104 10.46 28.22 26.57
C ASP A 104 10.64 29.74 26.32
N LYS A 105 10.86 30.51 27.41
CA LYS A 105 10.78 31.97 27.45
C LYS A 105 11.67 32.62 28.52
N ASP A 106 12.96 32.27 28.58
CA ASP A 106 13.93 33.23 29.10
C ASP A 106 15.22 33.26 28.26
N THR A 107 15.51 34.42 27.69
CA THR A 107 16.66 34.65 26.81
C THR A 107 17.57 35.72 27.41
N ASP A 108 18.30 35.38 28.49
CA ASP A 108 19.69 35.84 28.75
C ASP A 108 20.29 35.29 30.06
N ALA A 109 20.49 33.96 30.16
CA ALA A 109 21.39 33.38 31.19
C ALA A 109 22.07 32.07 30.75
N LYS A 110 23.36 31.91 31.06
CA LYS A 110 24.06 30.63 30.96
C LYS A 110 24.07 29.90 32.32
N THR A 111 22.98 29.20 32.60
CA THR A 111 22.94 28.14 33.63
C THR A 111 22.24 26.95 33.03
N SER A 112 23.01 25.92 32.66
CA SER A 112 22.47 24.67 32.16
C SER A 112 21.82 23.92 33.31
N THR A 113 20.49 23.79 33.29
CA THR A 113 19.78 22.83 34.14
C THR A 113 20.03 21.44 33.60
N LEU A 114 21.14 20.83 34.06
CA LEU A 114 21.47 19.44 33.82
C LEU A 114 20.58 18.55 34.69
N LEU A 115 20.00 17.51 34.11
CA LEU A 115 19.25 16.48 34.84
C LEU A 115 20.24 15.40 35.29
N ALA A 116 20.66 15.45 36.56
CA ALA A 116 21.61 14.48 37.11
C ALA A 116 21.02 13.05 37.07
N LEU A 117 21.87 12.06 36.82
CA LEU A 117 21.52 10.64 36.82
C LEU A 117 21.78 10.03 38.21
N THR A 118 20.79 10.15 39.10
CA THR A 118 20.90 9.74 40.51
C THR A 118 19.72 8.84 40.91
N LYS A 119 19.76 8.24 42.11
CA LYS A 119 18.67 7.39 42.61
C LYS A 119 17.39 8.20 42.92
N GLU A 120 17.48 9.52 43.00
CA GLU A 120 16.35 10.43 43.19
C GLU A 120 15.65 10.82 41.87
N THR A 121 16.34 10.72 40.73
CA THR A 121 15.81 11.08 39.40
C THR A 121 15.52 9.87 38.50
N PHE A 122 16.28 8.79 38.69
CA PHE A 122 16.13 7.49 38.03
C PHE A 122 16.36 6.39 39.08
N PRO A 123 15.34 6.00 39.86
CA PRO A 123 15.52 5.15 41.04
C PRO A 123 16.05 3.75 40.73
N ASP A 124 15.49 3.12 39.69
CA ASP A 124 15.92 1.81 39.20
C ASP A 124 17.33 1.85 38.61
N ASP A 125 18.21 0.98 39.12
CA ASP A 125 19.62 0.96 38.75
C ASP A 125 19.84 0.49 37.30
N ILE A 126 18.98 -0.38 36.77
CA ILE A 126 19.05 -0.91 35.39
C ILE A 126 18.54 0.15 34.40
N PHE A 127 17.46 0.85 34.72
CA PHE A 127 16.95 1.95 33.89
C PHE A 127 17.92 3.14 33.90
N ARG A 128 18.45 3.51 35.08
CA ARG A 128 19.46 4.56 35.19
C ARG A 128 20.73 4.22 34.42
N ASP A 129 21.21 2.97 34.50
CA ASP A 129 22.35 2.53 33.69
C ASP A 129 22.02 2.49 32.20
N TYR A 130 20.81 2.13 31.79
CA TYR A 130 20.38 2.22 30.39
C TYR A 130 20.40 3.68 29.89
N VAL A 131 19.86 4.61 30.67
CA VAL A 131 19.83 6.05 30.36
C VAL A 131 21.26 6.62 30.32
N TYR A 132 22.09 6.29 31.31
CA TYR A 132 23.51 6.65 31.33
C TYR A 132 24.28 6.06 30.15
N GLN A 133 24.02 4.81 29.75
CA GLN A 133 24.73 4.19 28.63
C GLN A 133 24.33 4.78 27.27
N ASN A 134 23.03 5.07 27.06
CA ASN A 134 22.48 5.40 25.74
C ASN A 134 22.25 6.91 25.49
N PHE A 135 21.95 7.71 26.53
CA PHE A 135 21.46 9.10 26.36
C PHE A 135 22.38 10.17 26.96
N ASP A 136 23.10 9.89 28.03
CA ASP A 136 24.30 10.68 28.40
C ASP A 136 25.37 10.38 27.33
N LEU A 137 25.85 11.41 26.60
CA LEU A 137 26.76 11.23 25.45
C LEU A 137 28.22 11.62 25.76
N ASP A 138 28.48 12.44 26.79
CA ASP A 138 29.84 12.84 27.17
C ASP A 138 30.36 12.19 28.47
N LYS A 139 29.48 11.47 29.18
CA LYS A 139 29.69 10.67 30.39
C LYS A 139 30.02 11.51 31.62
N ASP A 140 29.33 12.64 31.80
CA ASP A 140 29.41 13.48 33.00
C ASP A 140 28.41 13.07 34.12
N CYS A 141 27.59 12.03 33.88
CA CYS A 141 26.51 11.53 34.74
C CYS A 141 25.31 12.49 34.89
N ASN A 142 25.08 13.36 33.91
CA ASN A 142 23.87 14.15 33.78
C ASN A 142 23.34 14.07 32.33
N LEU A 143 22.11 14.51 32.12
CA LEU A 143 21.55 14.76 30.79
C LEU A 143 21.40 16.26 30.58
N SER A 144 21.97 16.77 29.49
CA SER A 144 21.64 18.11 29.00
C SER A 144 20.27 18.12 28.33
N VAL A 145 19.64 19.30 28.28
CA VAL A 145 18.41 19.52 27.47
C VAL A 145 18.62 19.10 26.01
N GLU A 146 19.85 19.25 25.50
CA GLU A 146 20.24 18.82 24.17
C GLU A 146 20.24 17.29 23.99
N GLU A 147 20.45 16.50 25.03
CA GLU A 147 20.43 15.02 24.98
C GLU A 147 19.00 14.49 25.14
N ILE A 148 18.28 14.98 26.15
CA ILE A 148 16.86 14.67 26.37
C ILE A 148 16.06 14.94 25.09
N ALA A 149 16.28 16.08 24.43
CA ALA A 149 15.58 16.45 23.20
C ALA A 149 15.93 15.57 21.97
N LYS A 150 16.98 14.74 22.03
CA LYS A 150 17.37 13.79 20.96
C LYS A 150 16.74 12.39 21.15
N VAL A 151 16.14 12.09 22.30
CA VAL A 151 15.53 10.78 22.58
C VAL A 151 14.11 10.74 21.99
N ASP A 152 13.95 10.03 20.87
CA ASP A 152 12.66 9.77 20.23
C ASP A 152 12.20 8.30 20.30
N SER A 153 13.06 7.39 20.79
CA SER A 153 12.74 5.98 21.03
C SER A 153 13.45 5.47 22.29
N ILE A 154 12.72 4.75 23.14
CA ILE A 154 13.23 4.00 24.29
C ILE A 154 12.73 2.57 24.15
N ASP A 155 13.66 1.62 24.11
CA ASP A 155 13.39 0.19 24.15
C ASP A 155 14.15 -0.42 25.33
N VAL A 156 13.40 -0.63 26.41
CA VAL A 156 13.84 -1.21 27.67
C VAL A 156 13.16 -2.56 27.92
N SER A 157 12.63 -3.19 26.87
CA SER A 157 11.90 -4.45 26.96
C SER A 157 12.76 -5.57 27.55
N TYR A 158 12.15 -6.42 28.40
CA TYR A 158 12.80 -7.59 28.99
C TYR A 158 14.11 -7.28 29.74
N LYS A 159 14.11 -6.25 30.59
CA LYS A 159 15.28 -5.81 31.38
C LYS A 159 15.13 -6.01 32.89
N GLY A 160 13.97 -6.42 33.38
CA GLY A 160 13.70 -6.60 34.81
C GLY A 160 13.51 -5.30 35.59
N ILE A 161 13.37 -4.16 34.90
CA ILE A 161 13.21 -2.82 35.49
C ILE A 161 11.90 -2.75 36.30
N TYR A 162 11.97 -2.30 37.56
CA TYR A 162 10.81 -2.15 38.44
C TYR A 162 10.27 -0.72 38.53
N ASP A 163 11.08 0.29 38.21
CA ASP A 163 10.67 1.70 38.20
C ASP A 163 11.15 2.42 36.94
N LEU A 164 10.24 3.12 36.25
CA LEU A 164 10.54 3.98 35.10
C LEU A 164 10.48 5.48 35.45
N THR A 165 10.39 5.86 36.73
CA THR A 165 10.54 7.25 37.17
C THR A 165 11.81 7.86 36.56
N GLY A 166 11.66 9.03 35.95
CA GLY A 166 12.63 9.65 35.05
C GLY A 166 12.29 9.52 33.56
N ILE A 167 11.33 8.66 33.18
CA ILE A 167 10.82 8.57 31.80
C ILE A 167 10.10 9.87 31.38
N GLU A 168 9.46 10.54 32.33
CA GLU A 168 8.62 11.72 32.14
C GLU A 168 9.39 12.95 31.61
N TYR A 169 10.72 12.97 31.72
CA TYR A 169 11.57 14.03 31.18
C TYR A 169 11.71 13.96 29.65
N PHE A 170 11.54 12.79 29.02
CA PHE A 170 11.74 12.58 27.57
C PHE A 170 10.50 12.97 26.75
N THR A 171 10.02 14.21 26.87
CA THR A 171 8.75 14.66 26.24
C THR A 171 8.70 14.61 24.70
N ASN A 172 9.86 14.43 24.04
CA ASN A 172 9.99 14.18 22.59
C ASN A 172 9.82 12.70 22.19
N LEU A 173 9.67 11.78 23.14
CA LEU A 173 9.59 10.34 22.91
C LEU A 173 8.40 9.99 22.00
N LEU A 174 8.67 9.28 20.90
CA LEU A 174 7.66 8.82 19.93
C LEU A 174 7.33 7.33 20.11
N TYR A 175 8.28 6.55 20.63
CA TYR A 175 8.15 5.11 20.85
C TYR A 175 8.67 4.73 22.24
N LEU A 176 7.83 4.06 23.04
CA LEU A 176 8.23 3.45 24.30
C LEU A 176 7.88 1.95 24.26
N TYR A 177 8.90 1.11 24.30
CA TYR A 177 8.77 -0.33 24.51
C TYR A 177 9.33 -0.65 25.89
N CYS A 178 8.44 -1.02 26.81
CA CYS A 178 8.76 -1.33 28.21
C CYS A 178 8.14 -2.65 28.69
N ASN A 179 7.73 -3.49 27.74
CA ASN A 179 7.10 -4.77 28.00
C ASN A 179 8.06 -5.82 28.57
N GLY A 180 7.52 -6.75 29.37
CA GLY A 180 8.30 -7.80 30.03
C GLY A 180 9.20 -7.28 31.14
N ASN A 181 8.73 -6.29 31.91
CA ASN A 181 9.44 -5.68 33.02
C ASN A 181 8.66 -5.85 34.32
N LYS A 182 9.16 -5.24 35.41
CA LYS A 182 8.59 -5.33 36.76
C LYS A 182 7.80 -4.08 37.16
N LEU A 183 7.22 -3.35 36.20
CA LEU A 183 6.56 -2.06 36.46
C LEU A 183 5.20 -2.24 37.13
N SER A 184 5.05 -1.69 38.33
CA SER A 184 3.76 -1.61 39.06
C SER A 184 3.01 -0.29 38.80
N ALA A 185 3.69 0.72 38.25
CA ALA A 185 3.13 1.97 37.76
C ALA A 185 3.94 2.49 36.56
N LEU A 186 3.31 3.32 35.72
CA LEU A 186 3.95 3.88 34.51
C LEU A 186 3.46 5.31 34.26
N ALA A 187 4.31 6.30 34.51
CA ALA A 187 4.02 7.73 34.36
C ALA A 187 4.37 8.21 32.94
N VAL A 188 3.38 8.25 32.04
CA VAL A 188 3.58 8.63 30.62
C VAL A 188 2.73 9.84 30.20
N ASP A 189 2.05 10.50 31.14
CA ASP A 189 1.15 11.62 30.88
C ASP A 189 1.87 12.92 30.48
N THR A 190 3.18 13.03 30.69
CA THR A 190 3.98 14.13 30.11
C THR A 190 4.35 13.90 28.64
N LEU A 191 4.24 12.65 28.15
CA LEU A 191 4.74 12.21 26.85
C LEU A 191 3.73 12.50 25.72
N THR A 192 3.41 13.78 25.55
CA THR A 192 2.42 14.27 24.57
C THR A 192 2.75 13.87 23.12
N SER A 193 4.03 13.64 22.82
CA SER A 193 4.57 13.20 21.53
C SER A 193 4.46 11.68 21.27
N LEU A 194 4.16 10.87 22.29
CA LEU A 194 4.22 9.41 22.20
C LEU A 194 3.21 8.88 21.17
N THR A 195 3.70 8.14 20.17
CA THR A 195 2.88 7.60 19.06
C THR A 195 2.60 6.11 19.19
N THR A 196 3.45 5.40 19.93
CA THR A 196 3.41 3.95 20.18
C THR A 196 3.84 3.71 21.63
N LEU A 197 3.03 2.98 22.37
CA LEU A 197 3.38 2.45 23.69
C LEU A 197 3.17 0.93 23.69
N ASP A 198 4.20 0.18 24.08
CA ASP A 198 4.05 -1.19 24.55
C ASP A 198 4.43 -1.27 26.04
N CYS A 199 3.45 -1.60 26.85
CA CYS A 199 3.53 -1.79 28.30
C CYS A 199 2.90 -3.13 28.74
N SER A 200 2.82 -4.09 27.82
CA SER A 200 2.36 -5.46 28.11
C SER A 200 3.31 -6.20 29.05
N HIS A 201 2.88 -7.33 29.62
CA HIS A 201 3.75 -8.21 30.44
C HIS A 201 4.46 -7.45 31.59
N ASN A 202 3.68 -6.79 32.45
CA ASN A 202 4.15 -6.01 33.61
C ASN A 202 3.18 -6.22 34.81
N TYR A 203 3.38 -5.50 35.93
CA TYR A 203 2.55 -5.59 37.13
C TYR A 203 1.55 -4.42 37.26
N LEU A 204 1.23 -3.70 36.17
CA LEU A 204 0.32 -2.56 36.18
C LEU A 204 -1.11 -2.99 36.54
N THR A 205 -1.87 -2.11 37.18
CA THR A 205 -3.33 -2.28 37.39
C THR A 205 -4.18 -1.28 36.60
N ASN A 206 -3.56 -0.18 36.16
CA ASN A 206 -4.17 0.89 35.40
C ASN A 206 -3.06 1.71 34.71
N ILE A 207 -3.46 2.61 33.80
CA ILE A 207 -2.56 3.57 33.16
C ILE A 207 -3.37 4.82 32.74
N ASP A 208 -2.79 6.02 32.91
CA ASP A 208 -3.37 7.27 32.42
C ASP A 208 -2.66 7.71 31.13
N LEU A 209 -3.40 7.72 30.03
CA LEU A 209 -2.93 8.13 28.70
C LEU A 209 -3.60 9.42 28.23
N SER A 210 -4.32 10.13 29.12
CA SER A 210 -5.21 11.23 28.74
C SER A 210 -4.50 12.41 28.08
N ASN A 211 -3.22 12.60 28.41
CA ASN A 211 -2.34 13.62 27.83
C ASN A 211 -1.45 13.10 26.68
N CYS A 212 -1.43 11.79 26.40
CA CYS A 212 -0.66 11.16 25.31
C CYS A 212 -1.29 11.45 23.94
N SER A 213 -1.36 12.74 23.58
CA SER A 213 -2.20 13.27 22.50
C SER A 213 -1.84 12.81 21.08
N SER A 214 -0.66 12.20 20.91
CA SER A 214 -0.17 11.65 19.65
C SER A 214 -0.34 10.12 19.55
N LEU A 215 -0.86 9.46 20.60
CA LEU A 215 -0.80 8.00 20.73
C LEU A 215 -1.71 7.31 19.72
N SER A 216 -1.11 6.54 18.82
CA SER A 216 -1.76 5.88 17.68
C SER A 216 -1.69 4.36 17.72
N PHE A 217 -0.96 3.81 18.70
CA PHE A 217 -0.94 2.40 19.06
C PHE A 217 -0.68 2.25 20.56
N LEU A 218 -1.39 1.30 21.18
CA LEU A 218 -1.17 0.85 22.55
C LEU A 218 -1.20 -0.68 22.56
N GLU A 219 -0.15 -1.27 23.13
CA GLU A 219 -0.18 -2.65 23.65
C GLU A 219 0.02 -2.60 25.17
N ALA A 220 -0.81 -3.35 25.89
CA ALA A 220 -0.99 -3.26 27.34
C ALA A 220 -1.60 -4.54 27.96
N SER A 221 -1.67 -5.63 27.18
CA SER A 221 -2.16 -6.94 27.62
C SER A 221 -1.23 -7.59 28.65
N ASN A 222 -1.69 -8.70 29.24
CA ASN A 222 -0.87 -9.58 30.08
C ASN A 222 -0.23 -8.87 31.29
N ASN A 223 -0.89 -7.81 31.79
CA ASN A 223 -0.55 -7.17 33.05
C ASN A 223 -1.21 -7.94 34.21
N ALA A 224 -0.42 -8.39 35.19
CA ALA A 224 -0.87 -9.34 36.21
C ALA A 224 -0.23 -9.09 37.58
N THR A 225 -0.95 -8.39 38.47
CA THR A 225 -0.50 -8.06 39.83
C THR A 225 -0.93 -9.13 40.84
N VAL A 226 -0.12 -9.42 41.85
CA VAL A 226 -0.49 -10.37 42.93
C VAL A 226 -1.25 -9.64 44.05
N ILE A 227 -2.30 -10.27 44.58
CA ILE A 227 -3.06 -9.81 45.74
C ILE A 227 -3.22 -10.95 46.76
N SER A 228 -3.34 -10.61 48.04
CA SER A 228 -3.73 -11.54 49.10
C SER A 228 -5.08 -11.13 49.66
N LEU A 229 -5.99 -12.09 49.86
CA LEU A 229 -7.35 -11.85 50.37
C LEU A 229 -7.38 -11.89 51.91
N ASP A 230 -8.40 -11.27 52.51
CA ASP A 230 -8.69 -11.36 53.93
C ASP A 230 -9.45 -12.66 54.32
N GLU A 231 -9.74 -12.83 55.62
CA GLU A 231 -10.53 -13.95 56.18
C GLU A 231 -11.97 -14.03 55.63
N GLN A 232 -12.43 -13.10 54.79
CA GLN A 232 -13.73 -13.08 54.13
C GLN A 232 -13.63 -13.31 52.61
N ASN A 233 -12.43 -13.64 52.09
CA ASN A 233 -12.09 -13.70 50.66
C ASN A 233 -12.25 -12.35 49.94
N ALA A 234 -12.02 -11.23 50.66
CA ALA A 234 -12.14 -9.89 50.12
C ALA A 234 -10.80 -9.13 50.05
N PHE A 235 -10.77 -8.08 49.22
CA PHE A 235 -9.62 -7.21 48.99
C PHE A 235 -10.08 -5.78 48.69
N ASP A 236 -9.47 -4.76 49.32
CA ASP A 236 -9.78 -3.35 49.05
C ASP A 236 -9.05 -2.87 47.79
N LEU A 237 -9.79 -2.74 46.69
CA LEU A 237 -9.25 -2.26 45.41
C LEU A 237 -8.72 -0.82 45.47
N SER A 238 -9.06 -0.04 46.50
CA SER A 238 -8.50 1.30 46.72
C SER A 238 -7.14 1.32 47.44
N SER A 239 -6.57 0.15 47.73
CA SER A 239 -5.13 -0.03 48.02
C SER A 239 -4.26 -0.04 46.76
N LEU A 240 -4.84 -0.33 45.59
CA LEU A 240 -4.11 -0.34 44.31
C LEU A 240 -3.80 1.10 43.87
N LYS A 241 -2.52 1.39 43.60
CA LYS A 241 -2.03 2.73 43.24
C LYS A 241 -2.79 3.29 42.03
N ASP A 242 -3.36 4.48 42.21
CA ASP A 242 -4.14 5.26 41.22
C ASP A 242 -5.39 4.57 40.62
N PHE A 243 -5.76 3.38 41.10
CA PHE A 243 -6.84 2.57 40.54
C PHE A 243 -8.23 3.16 40.78
N ARG A 244 -8.96 3.49 39.71
CA ARG A 244 -10.31 4.05 39.76
C ARG A 244 -11.32 2.98 39.38
N ILE A 245 -11.98 2.40 40.39
CA ILE A 245 -12.97 1.32 40.23
C ILE A 245 -14.09 1.71 39.25
N SER A 246 -14.47 3.00 39.17
CA SER A 246 -15.43 3.54 38.21
C SER A 246 -14.98 3.52 36.73
N GLN A 247 -13.72 3.17 36.45
CA GLN A 247 -13.20 2.90 35.11
C GLN A 247 -13.09 1.38 34.84
N SER A 248 -13.24 0.52 35.85
CA SER A 248 -13.16 -0.94 35.72
C SER A 248 -14.54 -1.57 35.43
N PHE A 249 -14.57 -2.59 34.58
CA PHE A 249 -15.75 -3.35 34.17
C PHE A 249 -15.31 -4.71 33.57
N ASP A 250 -16.25 -5.52 33.06
CA ASP A 250 -15.99 -6.86 32.50
C ASP A 250 -15.12 -7.74 33.44
N TRP A 251 -15.46 -7.75 34.73
CA TRP A 251 -14.81 -8.60 35.74
C TRP A 251 -15.17 -10.08 35.55
N SER A 252 -14.22 -10.98 35.79
CA SER A 252 -14.40 -12.44 35.65
C SER A 252 -15.43 -13.03 36.62
N GLU A 253 -16.04 -14.16 36.25
CA GLU A 253 -17.19 -14.75 36.96
C GLU A 253 -16.92 -15.18 38.42
N ASN A 254 -15.64 -15.33 38.80
CA ASN A 254 -15.22 -15.61 40.17
C ASN A 254 -15.17 -14.37 41.07
N ALA A 255 -15.31 -13.16 40.52
CA ALA A 255 -15.20 -11.88 41.22
C ALA A 255 -16.56 -11.17 41.37
N THR A 256 -16.79 -10.56 42.53
CA THR A 256 -17.91 -9.64 42.79
C THR A 256 -17.37 -8.35 43.37
N ILE A 257 -17.74 -7.21 42.78
CA ILE A 257 -17.32 -5.88 43.27
C ILE A 257 -18.48 -5.21 44.01
N THR A 258 -18.26 -4.80 45.26
CA THR A 258 -19.21 -4.01 46.06
C THR A 258 -18.52 -2.79 46.66
N ASP A 259 -18.99 -1.59 46.30
CA ASP A 259 -18.43 -0.27 46.63
C ASP A 259 -16.92 -0.12 46.30
N LYS A 260 -16.06 -0.68 47.16
CA LYS A 260 -14.59 -0.68 47.04
C LYS A 260 -13.95 -2.07 47.15
N GLN A 261 -14.67 -3.06 47.65
CA GLN A 261 -14.14 -4.41 47.82
C GLN A 261 -14.36 -5.24 46.57
N LEU A 262 -13.30 -5.93 46.15
CA LEU A 262 -13.38 -7.19 45.43
C LEU A 262 -13.67 -8.29 46.47
N THR A 263 -14.64 -9.16 46.20
CA THR A 263 -14.84 -10.43 46.91
C THR A 263 -14.75 -11.56 45.90
N VAL A 264 -13.99 -12.61 46.22
CA VAL A 264 -13.81 -13.77 45.35
C VAL A 264 -14.68 -14.93 45.84
N SER A 265 -15.27 -15.67 44.90
CA SER A 265 -16.04 -16.87 45.20
C SER A 265 -15.13 -17.99 45.75
N PRO A 266 -15.37 -18.51 46.98
CA PRO A 266 -14.54 -19.56 47.57
C PRO A 266 -14.72 -20.93 46.89
N ASP A 267 -15.78 -21.10 46.09
CA ASP A 267 -16.05 -22.32 45.31
C ASP A 267 -15.43 -22.26 43.89
N SER A 268 -14.47 -21.36 43.64
CA SER A 268 -13.86 -21.18 42.31
C SER A 268 -12.57 -21.98 42.11
N ASP A 269 -12.53 -22.74 41.02
CA ASP A 269 -11.31 -23.37 40.49
C ASP A 269 -10.26 -22.35 39.97
N SER A 270 -10.58 -21.06 39.88
CA SER A 270 -9.69 -20.02 39.33
C SER A 270 -9.14 -19.09 40.40
N MET A 271 -7.82 -19.14 40.60
CA MET A 271 -7.07 -18.20 41.44
C MET A 271 -6.68 -16.91 40.68
N LEU A 272 -7.26 -16.65 39.51
CA LEU A 272 -7.04 -15.42 38.74
C LEU A 272 -8.35 -14.66 38.59
N VAL A 273 -8.33 -13.36 38.84
CA VAL A 273 -9.41 -12.42 38.56
C VAL A 273 -8.98 -11.52 37.41
N THR A 274 -9.77 -11.45 36.33
CA THR A 274 -9.49 -10.56 35.19
C THR A 274 -10.53 -9.45 35.10
N TYR A 275 -10.14 -8.31 34.53
CA TYR A 275 -11.01 -7.14 34.35
C TYR A 275 -10.54 -6.29 33.17
N ARG A 276 -11.43 -5.41 32.71
CA ARG A 276 -11.12 -4.38 31.70
C ARG A 276 -11.22 -3.01 32.33
N TYR A 277 -10.25 -2.16 32.01
CA TYR A 277 -10.12 -0.82 32.59
C TYR A 277 -10.16 0.22 31.46
N LYS A 278 -11.10 1.16 31.54
CA LYS A 278 -11.29 2.19 30.52
C LYS A 278 -10.21 3.26 30.60
N VAL A 279 -9.32 3.22 29.62
CA VAL A 279 -8.27 4.23 29.42
C VAL A 279 -8.80 5.35 28.53
N ASN A 280 -8.29 6.56 28.70
CA ASN A 280 -8.56 7.70 27.83
C ASN A 280 -7.30 7.99 27.01
N ALA A 281 -7.35 7.88 25.69
CA ALA A 281 -6.23 8.17 24.79
C ALA A 281 -6.76 9.02 23.60
N PRO A 282 -6.36 10.29 23.42
CA PRO A 282 -7.08 11.24 22.57
C PRO A 282 -7.27 10.91 21.07
N LEU A 283 -6.52 9.96 20.51
CA LEU A 283 -6.63 9.53 19.11
C LEU A 283 -7.13 8.09 18.93
N LEU A 284 -7.47 7.38 20.01
CA LEU A 284 -7.89 5.98 19.98
C LEU A 284 -9.31 5.80 20.52
N GLU A 285 -10.23 5.39 19.64
CA GLU A 285 -11.60 5.06 20.00
C GLU A 285 -11.65 3.71 20.75
N ASP A 286 -12.42 3.65 21.84
CA ASP A 286 -12.72 2.45 22.65
C ASP A 286 -11.50 1.59 23.07
N VAL A 287 -10.49 2.25 23.67
CA VAL A 287 -9.32 1.59 24.27
C VAL A 287 -9.57 1.12 25.71
N PHE A 288 -9.11 -0.08 25.99
CA PHE A 288 -9.16 -0.71 27.30
C PHE A 288 -7.83 -1.36 27.64
N PHE A 289 -7.37 -1.15 28.87
CA PHE A 289 -6.32 -1.93 29.50
C PHE A 289 -6.94 -3.22 30.04
N ASN A 290 -6.35 -4.38 29.77
CA ASN A 290 -6.86 -5.68 30.25
C ASN A 290 -5.95 -6.15 31.40
N GLY A 291 -6.43 -6.02 32.64
CA GLY A 291 -5.66 -6.33 33.84
C GLY A 291 -6.06 -7.68 34.44
N SER A 292 -5.12 -8.26 35.20
CA SER A 292 -5.34 -9.48 35.97
C SER A 292 -4.84 -9.28 37.41
N LEU A 293 -5.55 -9.86 38.38
CA LEU A 293 -5.14 -9.98 39.78
C LEU A 293 -4.97 -11.46 40.11
N VAL A 294 -3.75 -11.87 40.44
CA VAL A 294 -3.44 -13.25 40.88
C VAL A 294 -3.70 -13.32 42.37
N ILE A 295 -4.54 -14.26 42.80
CA ILE A 295 -4.84 -14.51 44.20
C ILE A 295 -3.74 -15.41 44.76
N ASP A 296 -2.93 -14.86 45.64
CA ASP A 296 -2.01 -15.65 46.44
C ASP A 296 -2.78 -16.46 47.50
N ALA A 297 -2.86 -17.76 47.28
CA ALA A 297 -3.56 -18.72 48.13
C ALA A 297 -2.63 -19.58 48.98
N THR A 298 -1.30 -19.40 48.89
CA THR A 298 -0.32 -20.30 49.52
C THR A 298 0.94 -19.57 49.95
N THR A 299 1.35 -19.73 51.21
CA THR A 299 2.72 -19.42 51.63
C THR A 299 3.69 -20.33 50.88
N GLN A 300 4.30 -19.81 49.80
CA GLN A 300 5.37 -20.50 49.10
C GLN A 300 6.60 -20.59 50.01
N SER A 301 7.31 -21.71 49.94
CA SER A 301 8.56 -21.94 50.68
C SER A 301 9.75 -21.58 49.82
N ASP A 302 10.78 -21.01 50.44
CA ASP A 302 12.04 -20.66 49.80
C ASP A 302 12.68 -21.85 49.07
N ILE A 303 13.34 -21.62 47.93
CA ILE A 303 13.94 -22.66 47.09
C ILE A 303 15.35 -22.32 46.61
N GLU A 304 16.34 -23.12 47.02
CA GLU A 304 17.73 -23.01 46.56
C GLU A 304 17.82 -23.13 45.03
N ILE A 305 18.55 -22.22 44.37
CA ILE A 305 18.84 -22.22 42.93
C ILE A 305 19.98 -23.21 42.64
N ASN A 306 19.73 -24.49 42.89
CA ASN A 306 20.71 -25.57 42.82
C ASN A 306 20.37 -26.62 41.72
N GLU A 307 21.32 -27.49 41.40
CA GLU A 307 21.19 -28.53 40.35
C GLU A 307 20.11 -29.59 40.65
N ALA A 308 19.68 -29.74 41.91
CA ALA A 308 18.63 -30.69 42.29
C ALA A 308 17.21 -30.13 42.05
N ASN A 309 17.02 -28.83 42.27
CA ASN A 309 15.74 -28.14 42.06
C ASN A 309 15.57 -27.69 40.59
N PHE A 310 16.65 -27.18 39.99
CA PHE A 310 16.68 -26.65 38.63
C PHE A 310 17.89 -27.27 37.89
N PRO A 311 17.77 -28.43 37.25
CA PRO A 311 18.94 -29.13 36.67
C PRO A 311 19.57 -28.41 35.47
N ASP A 312 18.80 -27.61 34.72
CA ASP A 312 19.35 -26.84 33.60
C ASP A 312 20.17 -25.63 34.08
N THR A 313 21.39 -25.49 33.54
CA THR A 313 22.34 -24.47 34.00
C THR A 313 22.03 -23.08 33.44
N ALA A 314 21.43 -22.98 32.25
CA ALA A 314 21.02 -21.69 31.71
C ALA A 314 19.78 -21.15 32.45
N LEU A 315 18.86 -22.04 32.83
CA LEU A 315 17.70 -21.68 33.67
C LEU A 315 18.15 -21.18 35.05
N ARG A 316 19.03 -21.91 35.76
CA ARG A 316 19.57 -21.45 37.06
C ARG A 316 20.23 -20.08 36.99
N ASN A 317 21.11 -19.87 36.02
CA ASN A 317 21.81 -18.60 35.87
C ASN A 317 20.80 -17.47 35.66
N HIS A 318 19.83 -17.64 34.77
CA HIS A 318 18.79 -16.62 34.55
C HIS A 318 17.94 -16.34 35.79
N LEU A 319 17.58 -17.37 36.57
CA LEU A 319 16.85 -17.19 37.82
C LEU A 319 17.66 -16.36 38.85
N SER A 320 18.95 -16.67 39.02
CA SER A 320 19.81 -15.91 39.94
C SER A 320 20.19 -14.51 39.41
N ASP A 321 20.35 -14.34 38.10
CA ASP A 321 20.64 -13.04 37.47
C ASP A 321 19.41 -12.09 37.47
N THR A 322 18.17 -12.61 37.63
CA THR A 322 16.94 -11.86 37.30
C THR A 322 15.88 -11.83 38.42
N TYR A 323 15.81 -12.84 39.30
CA TYR A 323 14.71 -13.00 40.27
C TYR A 323 15.15 -13.19 41.73
N ASP A 324 16.41 -13.57 41.95
CA ASP A 324 17.16 -13.56 43.20
C ASP A 324 17.64 -12.12 43.47
N LEU A 325 16.93 -11.39 44.33
CA LEU A 325 17.07 -9.94 44.49
C LEU A 325 18.07 -9.54 45.59
N ASP A 326 18.35 -10.42 46.56
CA ASP A 326 19.38 -10.21 47.57
C ASP A 326 20.69 -10.98 47.30
N HIS A 327 20.69 -11.85 46.28
CA HIS A 327 21.84 -12.60 45.77
C HIS A 327 22.36 -13.68 46.74
N ASP A 328 21.46 -14.32 47.51
CA ASP A 328 21.80 -15.43 48.42
C ASP A 328 21.83 -16.83 47.74
N LEU A 329 21.42 -16.90 46.45
CA LEU A 329 21.26 -18.12 45.65
C LEU A 329 20.06 -19.01 46.03
N SER A 330 19.07 -18.45 46.73
CA SER A 330 17.71 -18.96 46.86
C SER A 330 16.74 -18.07 46.08
N LEU A 331 15.49 -18.50 45.95
CA LEU A 331 14.36 -17.61 45.74
C LEU A 331 13.48 -17.70 46.98
N SER A 332 13.27 -16.59 47.65
CA SER A 332 12.38 -16.51 48.82
C SER A 332 10.91 -16.66 48.43
N GLY A 333 10.07 -17.06 49.38
CA GLY A 333 8.62 -17.18 49.16
C GLY A 333 7.96 -15.91 48.59
N ASP A 334 8.44 -14.71 48.92
CA ASP A 334 7.92 -13.45 48.37
C ASP A 334 8.45 -13.15 46.95
N GLU A 335 9.65 -13.59 46.58
CA GLU A 335 10.16 -13.45 45.22
C GLU A 335 9.42 -14.38 44.25
N ILE A 336 9.33 -15.68 44.58
CA ILE A 336 8.59 -16.67 43.78
C ILE A 336 7.14 -16.23 43.58
N LYS A 337 6.51 -15.73 44.67
CA LYS A 337 5.11 -15.27 44.68
C LYS A 337 4.84 -14.21 43.63
N ASN A 338 5.77 -13.27 43.46
CA ASN A 338 5.61 -12.15 42.54
C ASN A 338 5.89 -12.51 41.07
N ILE A 339 6.40 -13.70 40.75
CA ILE A 339 6.66 -14.14 39.36
C ILE A 339 5.34 -14.53 38.68
N THR A 340 4.66 -13.54 38.10
CA THR A 340 3.47 -13.75 37.23
C THR A 340 3.85 -13.85 35.75
N TYR A 341 5.09 -13.53 35.40
CA TYR A 341 5.64 -13.63 34.05
C TYR A 341 7.09 -14.15 34.04
N LEU A 342 7.39 -15.08 33.13
CA LEU A 342 8.75 -15.56 32.86
C LEU A 342 9.06 -15.54 31.35
N TYR A 343 10.20 -14.92 31.00
CA TYR A 343 10.69 -14.76 29.63
C TYR A 343 12.11 -15.33 29.52
N ILE A 344 12.19 -16.58 29.07
CA ILE A 344 13.43 -17.36 28.96
C ILE A 344 13.80 -17.82 27.52
N PRO A 345 13.52 -17.07 26.43
CA PRO A 345 13.88 -17.51 25.09
C PRO A 345 15.38 -17.38 24.79
N LYS A 346 15.89 -18.19 23.86
CA LYS A 346 17.28 -18.13 23.35
C LYS A 346 18.37 -18.36 24.40
N LEU A 347 18.03 -18.91 25.57
CA LEU A 347 18.96 -19.19 26.65
C LEU A 347 19.71 -20.54 26.47
N ASN A 348 19.36 -21.32 25.45
CA ASN A 348 19.86 -22.70 25.23
C ASN A 348 19.47 -23.62 26.41
N ILE A 349 18.27 -23.44 26.94
CA ILE A 349 17.68 -24.33 27.94
C ILE A 349 17.28 -25.64 27.27
N SER A 350 17.47 -26.74 27.99
CA SER A 350 17.19 -28.13 27.59
C SER A 350 16.13 -28.81 28.46
N SER A 351 15.90 -28.31 29.68
CA SER A 351 14.85 -28.76 30.60
C SER A 351 14.22 -27.60 31.35
N LEU A 352 12.90 -27.68 31.56
CA LEU A 352 12.13 -26.77 32.42
C LEU A 352 11.89 -27.32 33.84
N THR A 353 12.51 -28.43 34.25
CA THR A 353 12.36 -28.95 35.63
C THR A 353 12.67 -27.87 36.66
N GLY A 354 11.76 -27.69 37.61
CA GLY A 354 11.73 -26.59 38.59
C GLY A 354 10.74 -25.47 38.24
N ILE A 355 10.21 -25.41 37.00
CA ILE A 355 9.19 -24.43 36.61
C ILE A 355 7.90 -24.56 37.43
N GLU A 356 7.59 -25.76 37.92
CA GLU A 356 6.42 -26.08 38.72
C GLU A 356 6.30 -25.28 40.04
N HIS A 357 7.39 -24.67 40.50
CA HIS A 357 7.39 -23.83 41.71
C HIS A 357 6.75 -22.45 41.49
N PHE A 358 6.69 -21.94 40.25
CA PHE A 358 6.16 -20.62 39.93
C PHE A 358 4.63 -20.63 39.70
N SER A 359 3.86 -21.11 40.68
CA SER A 359 2.40 -21.34 40.55
C SER A 359 1.56 -20.09 40.18
N ASN A 360 2.13 -18.90 40.34
CA ASN A 360 1.48 -17.62 40.05
C ASN A 360 1.69 -17.14 38.60
N LEU A 361 2.41 -17.90 37.76
CA LEU A 361 2.61 -17.61 36.35
C LEU A 361 1.29 -17.49 35.57
N VAL A 362 1.08 -16.31 34.99
CA VAL A 362 -0.01 -15.99 34.04
C VAL A 362 0.49 -16.06 32.60
N SER A 363 1.78 -15.83 32.35
CA SER A 363 2.38 -16.04 31.03
C SER A 363 3.82 -16.54 31.10
N LEU A 364 4.17 -17.41 30.14
CA LEU A 364 5.45 -18.11 30.07
C LEU A 364 5.92 -18.17 28.62
N ASN A 365 7.12 -17.63 28.34
CA ASN A 365 7.78 -17.73 27.03
C ASN A 365 9.13 -18.46 27.18
N PHE A 366 9.32 -19.52 26.39
CA PHE A 366 10.58 -20.27 26.27
C PHE A 366 10.99 -20.53 24.81
N ASP A 367 10.69 -19.60 23.90
CA ASP A 367 10.97 -19.75 22.47
C ASP A 367 12.47 -19.93 22.14
N ASP A 368 12.79 -20.54 20.99
CA ASP A 368 14.17 -20.68 20.47
C ASP A 368 15.13 -21.36 21.48
N ASN A 369 14.70 -22.46 22.09
CA ASN A 369 15.47 -23.30 23.03
C ASN A 369 15.56 -24.76 22.54
N ALA A 370 16.13 -25.66 23.34
CA ALA A 370 16.34 -27.08 23.02
C ALA A 370 15.48 -28.00 23.92
N ILE A 371 14.31 -27.54 24.36
CA ILE A 371 13.44 -28.29 25.27
C ILE A 371 12.67 -29.35 24.49
N THR A 372 12.75 -30.62 24.92
CA THR A 372 12.16 -31.78 24.23
C THR A 372 10.84 -32.27 24.84
N PHE A 373 10.54 -31.84 26.08
CA PHE A 373 9.31 -32.12 26.81
C PHE A 373 9.01 -30.96 27.77
N ALA A 374 7.73 -30.60 27.89
CA ALA A 374 7.25 -29.67 28.90
C ALA A 374 5.92 -30.18 29.49
N ASP A 375 5.82 -30.19 30.82
CA ASP A 375 4.56 -30.36 31.55
C ASP A 375 4.24 -29.05 32.26
N LEU A 376 3.13 -28.42 31.90
CA LEU A 376 2.70 -27.15 32.44
C LEU A 376 1.43 -27.30 33.30
N ASN A 377 0.91 -28.51 33.51
CA ASN A 377 -0.40 -28.76 34.12
C ASN A 377 -0.55 -28.19 35.55
N LEU A 378 0.55 -28.03 36.30
CA LEU A 378 0.55 -27.45 37.64
C LEU A 378 0.42 -25.92 37.65
N LEU A 379 0.70 -25.25 36.52
CA LEU A 379 0.72 -23.80 36.38
C LEU A 379 -0.66 -23.27 35.95
N VAL A 380 -1.69 -23.60 36.74
CA VAL A 380 -3.12 -23.44 36.42
C VAL A 380 -3.60 -22.00 36.17
N ASN A 381 -2.76 -21.01 36.44
CA ASN A 381 -2.99 -19.58 36.16
C ASN A 381 -2.54 -19.13 34.75
N LEU A 382 -1.83 -19.99 34.00
CA LEU A 382 -1.33 -19.65 32.67
C LEU A 382 -2.46 -19.33 31.69
N ARG A 383 -2.39 -18.11 31.13
CA ARG A 383 -3.23 -17.62 30.03
C ARG A 383 -2.50 -17.56 28.69
N ASN A 384 -1.19 -17.31 28.69
CA ASN A 384 -0.43 -17.08 27.46
C ASN A 384 0.91 -17.84 27.50
N VAL A 385 1.00 -18.93 26.71
CA VAL A 385 2.21 -19.76 26.59
C VAL A 385 2.81 -19.61 25.19
N SER A 386 4.14 -19.44 25.12
CA SER A 386 4.91 -19.46 23.88
C SER A 386 6.11 -20.38 24.03
N CYS A 387 6.24 -21.33 23.10
CA CYS A 387 7.32 -22.32 23.05
C CYS A 387 7.76 -22.60 21.61
N ILE A 388 7.73 -21.58 20.75
CA ILE A 388 8.08 -21.65 19.33
C ILE A 388 9.55 -22.06 19.16
N ASN A 389 9.90 -22.74 18.06
CA ASN A 389 11.28 -23.12 17.73
C ASN A 389 11.98 -23.90 18.87
N ASN A 390 11.35 -24.98 19.34
CA ASN A 390 11.93 -25.90 20.32
C ASN A 390 11.98 -27.32 19.72
N GLU A 391 12.45 -28.29 20.51
CA GLU A 391 12.49 -29.70 20.13
C GLU A 391 11.33 -30.50 20.74
N LEU A 392 10.22 -29.85 21.13
CA LEU A 392 9.14 -30.46 21.90
C LEU A 392 8.52 -31.63 21.13
N THR A 393 8.65 -32.83 21.69
CA THR A 393 7.98 -34.05 21.22
C THR A 393 6.65 -34.28 21.93
N LYS A 394 6.51 -33.75 23.15
CA LYS A 394 5.28 -33.72 23.96
C LYS A 394 5.19 -32.42 24.74
N LEU A 395 3.98 -31.85 24.79
CA LEU A 395 3.61 -30.69 25.59
C LEU A 395 2.32 -31.03 26.35
N SER A 396 2.34 -30.93 27.67
CA SER A 396 1.19 -31.22 28.54
C SER A 396 0.59 -29.91 29.07
N VAL A 397 -0.68 -29.65 28.72
CA VAL A 397 -1.43 -28.40 28.98
C VAL A 397 -2.91 -28.66 29.29
N GLU A 398 -3.33 -29.92 29.28
CA GLU A 398 -4.71 -30.38 29.37
C GLU A 398 -5.47 -29.95 30.64
N SER A 399 -4.76 -29.54 31.70
CA SER A 399 -5.35 -28.98 32.93
C SER A 399 -5.56 -27.45 32.91
N LEU A 400 -5.03 -26.74 31.91
CA LEU A 400 -4.96 -25.27 31.89
C LEU A 400 -6.26 -24.61 31.42
N LYS A 401 -7.28 -24.64 32.29
CA LYS A 401 -8.62 -24.03 32.05
C LYS A 401 -8.60 -22.58 31.58
N GLN A 402 -7.58 -21.83 31.99
CA GLN A 402 -7.42 -20.40 31.74
C GLN A 402 -6.61 -20.08 30.47
N LEU A 403 -5.98 -21.08 29.86
CA LEU A 403 -5.11 -20.91 28.69
C LEU A 403 -5.91 -20.31 27.54
N ASN A 404 -5.54 -19.10 27.14
CA ASN A 404 -6.23 -18.30 26.14
C ASN A 404 -5.43 -18.22 24.82
N THR A 405 -4.10 -18.23 24.93
CA THR A 405 -3.18 -18.21 23.80
C THR A 405 -2.09 -19.27 23.98
N LEU A 406 -1.89 -20.11 22.97
CA LEU A 406 -0.80 -21.07 22.88
C LEU A 406 -0.08 -20.95 21.53
N TYR A 407 1.19 -20.54 21.55
CA TYR A 407 2.08 -20.59 20.39
C TYR A 407 3.08 -21.74 20.56
N CYS A 408 2.96 -22.78 19.73
CA CYS A 408 3.80 -23.99 19.80
C CYS A 408 4.28 -24.46 18.42
N SER A 409 4.36 -23.55 17.45
CA SER A 409 4.85 -23.83 16.09
C SER A 409 6.35 -24.14 16.04
N ASN A 410 6.77 -24.78 14.94
CA ASN A 410 8.17 -25.20 14.68
C ASN A 410 8.74 -26.08 15.82
N ASN A 411 7.99 -27.13 16.17
CA ASN A 411 8.36 -28.15 17.16
C ASN A 411 8.28 -29.56 16.55
N GLN A 412 8.41 -30.60 17.36
CA GLN A 412 8.38 -32.02 16.95
C GLN A 412 7.14 -32.76 17.48
N LEU A 413 6.04 -32.05 17.77
CA LEU A 413 4.84 -32.62 18.37
C LEU A 413 4.12 -33.57 17.40
N TYR A 414 3.78 -34.76 17.90
CA TYR A 414 2.91 -35.73 17.21
C TYR A 414 1.56 -35.95 17.93
N SER A 415 1.34 -35.28 19.05
CA SER A 415 0.03 -35.18 19.71
C SER A 415 -0.06 -33.87 20.50
N LEU A 416 -1.29 -33.42 20.75
CA LEU A 416 -1.60 -32.35 21.69
C LEU A 416 -3.02 -32.55 22.23
N ASP A 417 -3.14 -32.65 23.56
CA ASP A 417 -4.42 -32.69 24.26
C ASP A 417 -4.78 -31.27 24.74
N LEU A 418 -6.02 -30.85 24.46
CA LEU A 418 -6.57 -29.53 24.81
C LEU A 418 -7.88 -29.68 25.59
N SER A 419 -8.18 -30.86 26.14
CA SER A 419 -9.47 -31.24 26.73
C SER A 419 -9.96 -30.33 27.85
N GLY A 420 -9.07 -29.83 28.71
CA GLY A 420 -9.40 -28.82 29.72
C GLY A 420 -9.11 -27.37 29.32
N CYS A 421 -8.55 -27.09 28.13
CA CYS A 421 -8.22 -25.74 27.66
C CYS A 421 -9.46 -24.94 27.22
N SER A 422 -10.41 -24.72 28.13
CA SER A 422 -11.73 -24.15 27.85
C SER A 422 -11.74 -22.67 27.44
N SER A 423 -10.69 -21.92 27.80
CA SER A 423 -10.58 -20.47 27.50
C SER A 423 -9.79 -20.17 26.22
N LEU A 424 -9.39 -21.19 25.45
CA LEU A 424 -8.46 -21.07 24.34
C LEU A 424 -9.12 -20.38 23.14
N GLU A 425 -8.57 -19.23 22.75
CA GLU A 425 -9.02 -18.41 21.61
C GLU A 425 -7.97 -18.35 20.48
N ILE A 426 -6.69 -18.53 20.81
CA ILE A 426 -5.57 -18.48 19.86
C ILE A 426 -4.70 -19.73 20.03
N LEU A 427 -4.52 -20.47 18.93
CA LEU A 427 -3.60 -21.60 18.83
C LEU A 427 -2.77 -21.47 17.55
N ASP A 428 -1.44 -21.41 17.70
CA ASP A 428 -0.51 -21.68 16.61
C ASP A 428 0.20 -23.02 16.86
N ILE A 429 0.14 -23.89 15.86
CA ILE A 429 0.65 -25.26 15.84
C ILE A 429 1.43 -25.53 14.53
N GLU A 430 1.63 -24.52 13.67
CA GLU A 430 2.22 -24.71 12.34
C GLU A 430 3.65 -25.29 12.39
N SER A 431 4.06 -25.97 11.31
CA SER A 431 5.40 -26.55 11.18
C SER A 431 5.82 -27.54 12.29
N ASN A 432 4.86 -28.19 12.97
CA ASN A 432 5.16 -29.34 13.82
C ASN A 432 5.50 -30.58 12.97
N ILE A 433 6.77 -31.01 13.04
CA ILE A 433 7.35 -32.07 12.20
C ILE A 433 8.16 -33.02 13.07
N HIS A 434 7.63 -34.22 13.33
CA HIS A 434 8.34 -35.28 14.03
C HIS A 434 9.07 -36.21 13.05
N GLU A 435 10.35 -36.54 13.28
CA GLU A 435 11.11 -37.45 12.40
C GLU A 435 10.93 -38.93 12.82
N ALA A 436 10.61 -39.81 11.88
CA ALA A 436 10.34 -41.23 12.13
C ALA A 436 10.93 -42.14 11.05
N THR A 437 11.27 -43.39 11.39
CA THR A 437 11.89 -44.34 10.44
C THR A 437 10.94 -45.44 9.99
N ALA A 438 10.74 -45.61 8.68
CA ALA A 438 9.97 -46.71 8.11
C ALA A 438 10.86 -47.89 7.66
N THR A 439 10.33 -49.10 7.72
CA THR A 439 10.99 -50.33 7.24
C THR A 439 10.08 -51.03 6.24
N ASN A 440 10.61 -51.35 5.06
CA ASN A 440 9.86 -51.95 3.94
C ASN A 440 8.56 -51.19 3.58
N GLY A 441 8.61 -49.85 3.55
CA GLY A 441 7.47 -48.99 3.21
C GLY A 441 6.41 -48.87 4.31
N ALA A 442 6.64 -49.43 5.49
CA ALA A 442 5.73 -49.33 6.63
C ALA A 442 6.41 -48.63 7.81
N LEU A 443 5.76 -47.58 8.35
CA LEU A 443 6.11 -47.03 9.66
C LEU A 443 5.36 -47.85 10.72
N ASN A 444 6.09 -48.46 11.66
CA ASN A 444 5.46 -48.95 12.88
C ASN A 444 5.14 -47.74 13.75
N LEU A 445 3.86 -47.46 13.95
CA LEU A 445 3.44 -46.26 14.66
C LEU A 445 3.45 -46.44 16.19
N SER A 446 3.45 -47.68 16.68
CA SER A 446 3.49 -48.04 18.10
C SER A 446 4.81 -47.69 18.83
N SER A 447 5.76 -47.02 18.18
CA SER A 447 6.97 -46.49 18.81
C SER A 447 6.84 -45.04 19.28
N LEU A 448 5.75 -44.35 18.91
CA LEU A 448 5.40 -43.05 19.46
C LEU A 448 4.67 -43.27 20.79
N THR A 449 5.33 -42.92 21.90
CA THR A 449 4.76 -42.96 23.25
C THR A 449 3.59 -41.99 23.39
N ASP A 450 2.57 -42.32 24.17
CA ASP A 450 1.39 -41.48 24.43
C ASP A 450 0.57 -41.06 23.19
N PHE A 451 0.86 -41.62 22.00
CA PHE A 451 0.15 -41.31 20.76
C PHE A 451 -1.01 -42.29 20.51
N ASP A 452 -2.24 -41.84 20.74
CA ASP A 452 -3.44 -42.66 20.50
C ASP A 452 -3.93 -42.52 19.04
N PHE A 453 -3.79 -43.60 18.29
CA PHE A 453 -4.18 -43.70 16.88
C PHE A 453 -5.68 -43.54 16.64
N SER A 454 -6.53 -43.81 17.63
CA SER A 454 -7.98 -43.65 17.52
C SER A 454 -8.40 -42.17 17.43
N TYR A 455 -7.51 -41.25 17.81
CA TYR A 455 -7.64 -39.81 17.63
C TYR A 455 -7.04 -39.31 16.31
N THR A 456 -6.66 -40.19 15.38
CA THR A 456 -6.09 -39.81 14.07
C THR A 456 -7.07 -40.05 12.91
N ARG A 457 -7.07 -39.15 11.92
CA ARG A 457 -7.80 -39.32 10.65
C ARG A 457 -7.11 -38.60 9.49
N ASN A 458 -7.64 -38.79 8.28
CA ASN A 458 -7.26 -38.04 7.08
C ASN A 458 -5.75 -38.03 6.75
N TRP A 459 -5.09 -39.18 6.95
CA TRP A 459 -3.69 -39.44 6.58
C TRP A 459 -3.42 -39.19 5.09
N SER A 460 -2.39 -38.40 4.75
CA SER A 460 -2.18 -37.84 3.40
C SER A 460 -1.52 -38.78 2.38
N SER A 461 -0.78 -39.78 2.84
CA SER A 461 0.19 -40.52 2.00
C SER A 461 0.42 -41.96 2.47
N GLY A 462 -0.57 -42.54 3.16
CA GLY A 462 -0.53 -43.92 3.63
C GLY A 462 -1.84 -44.37 4.25
N THR A 463 -2.02 -45.68 4.36
CA THR A 463 -3.19 -46.31 5.00
C THR A 463 -2.78 -46.85 6.37
N LEU A 464 -3.49 -46.41 7.43
CA LEU A 464 -3.36 -46.98 8.77
C LEU A 464 -4.05 -48.36 8.83
N THR A 465 -3.33 -49.36 9.33
CA THR A 465 -3.84 -50.74 9.49
C THR A 465 -4.35 -51.02 10.91
N PRO A 466 -5.20 -52.06 11.10
CA PRO A 466 -5.70 -52.43 12.43
C PRO A 466 -4.63 -52.88 13.45
N ASP A 467 -3.42 -53.20 12.99
CA ASP A 467 -2.24 -53.51 13.82
C ASP A 467 -1.32 -52.29 14.04
N PHE A 468 -1.85 -51.07 13.89
CA PHE A 468 -1.17 -49.79 14.14
C PHE A 468 0.12 -49.60 13.32
N ARG A 469 0.08 -49.96 12.04
CA ARG A 469 1.13 -49.67 11.06
C ARG A 469 0.59 -48.68 10.02
N LEU A 470 1.40 -47.69 9.65
CA LEU A 470 1.10 -46.85 8.51
C LEU A 470 1.81 -47.43 7.28
N LEU A 471 1.03 -47.98 6.34
CA LEU A 471 1.54 -48.43 5.04
C LEU A 471 1.62 -47.22 4.11
N LEU A 472 2.83 -46.80 3.75
CA LEU A 472 3.07 -45.63 2.90
C LEU A 472 2.80 -45.96 1.43
N GLU A 473 2.24 -45.01 0.68
CA GLU A 473 1.98 -45.18 -0.76
C GLU A 473 3.29 -45.13 -1.58
N GLU A 474 4.16 -44.17 -1.27
CA GLU A 474 5.53 -44.09 -1.77
C GLU A 474 6.48 -43.62 -0.65
N LEU A 475 7.64 -44.28 -0.51
CA LEU A 475 8.70 -43.89 0.42
C LEU A 475 9.93 -43.44 -0.39
N ASN A 476 10.41 -42.22 -0.11
CA ASN A 476 11.61 -41.63 -0.70
C ASN A 476 12.53 -41.09 0.42
N ASP A 477 13.58 -40.34 0.05
CA ASP A 477 14.60 -39.88 0.98
C ASP A 477 14.04 -38.97 2.10
N GLU A 478 12.94 -38.24 1.86
CA GLU A 478 12.21 -37.42 2.86
C GLU A 478 10.69 -37.43 2.59
N THR A 479 9.98 -38.49 3.00
CA THR A 479 8.51 -38.58 2.85
C THR A 479 7.77 -37.92 4.01
N ASN A 480 7.28 -36.69 3.81
CA ASN A 480 6.36 -36.05 4.77
C ASN A 480 4.94 -36.63 4.64
N VAL A 481 4.35 -37.03 5.77
CA VAL A 481 2.95 -37.47 5.88
C VAL A 481 2.21 -36.57 6.88
N THR A 482 1.09 -35.98 6.46
CA THR A 482 0.23 -35.20 7.35
C THR A 482 -1.01 -35.98 7.75
N TYR A 483 -1.56 -35.69 8.93
CA TYR A 483 -2.79 -36.28 9.46
C TYR A 483 -3.51 -35.27 10.35
N GLU A 484 -4.82 -35.44 10.50
CA GLU A 484 -5.61 -34.73 11.50
C GLU A 484 -5.57 -35.49 12.83
N TYR A 485 -5.26 -34.78 13.92
CA TYR A 485 -5.30 -35.27 15.30
C TYR A 485 -6.47 -34.61 16.05
N LEU A 486 -7.27 -35.40 16.77
CA LEU A 486 -8.37 -34.91 17.61
C LEU A 486 -7.84 -34.47 18.98
N THR A 487 -7.98 -33.18 19.29
CA THR A 487 -7.38 -32.56 20.50
C THR A 487 -8.28 -32.65 21.73
N HIS A 488 -9.54 -33.05 21.56
CA HIS A 488 -10.61 -32.95 22.57
C HIS A 488 -10.93 -31.53 23.06
N SER A 489 -10.42 -30.47 22.41
CA SER A 489 -10.66 -29.09 22.83
C SER A 489 -12.15 -28.76 23.01
N PRO A 490 -12.55 -28.10 24.12
CA PRO A 490 -13.91 -27.58 24.30
C PRO A 490 -14.32 -26.54 23.26
N ASN A 491 -13.35 -25.89 22.59
CA ASN A 491 -13.60 -24.98 21.49
C ASN A 491 -13.64 -25.77 20.16
N GLU A 492 -14.82 -25.83 19.51
CA GLU A 492 -15.01 -26.52 18.22
C GLU A 492 -13.98 -26.12 17.17
N THR A 493 -13.49 -24.87 17.21
CA THR A 493 -12.44 -24.33 16.31
C THR A 493 -11.15 -25.13 16.36
N PHE A 494 -10.79 -25.67 17.53
CA PHE A 494 -9.53 -26.39 17.76
C PHE A 494 -9.72 -27.89 17.94
N SER A 495 -10.94 -28.40 17.74
CA SER A 495 -11.31 -29.81 17.93
C SER A 495 -10.50 -30.82 17.12
N SER A 496 -9.83 -30.37 16.05
CA SER A 496 -8.79 -31.14 15.35
C SER A 496 -7.70 -30.23 14.78
N ILE A 497 -6.44 -30.66 14.90
CA ILE A 497 -5.23 -30.00 14.36
C ILE A 497 -4.58 -30.86 13.28
N THR A 498 -3.75 -30.26 12.42
CA THR A 498 -2.93 -31.00 11.43
C THR A 498 -1.50 -31.11 11.91
N LEU A 499 -0.95 -32.33 11.98
CA LEU A 499 0.44 -32.60 12.37
C LEU A 499 1.18 -33.35 11.26
N THR A 500 2.52 -33.31 11.28
CA THR A 500 3.38 -33.91 10.23
C THR A 500 4.36 -34.92 10.81
N LEU A 501 4.44 -36.11 10.21
CA LEU A 501 5.58 -37.02 10.37
C LEU A 501 6.50 -36.89 9.15
N LYS A 502 7.78 -36.59 9.37
CA LYS A 502 8.83 -36.74 8.35
C LYS A 502 9.35 -38.17 8.41
N VAL A 503 9.02 -38.98 7.42
CA VAL A 503 9.33 -40.41 7.41
C VAL A 503 10.50 -40.72 6.48
N ILE A 504 11.55 -41.33 7.03
CA ILE A 504 12.78 -41.69 6.31
C ILE A 504 13.00 -43.22 6.24
N PRO A 505 13.73 -43.75 5.25
CA PRO A 505 14.01 -45.19 5.15
C PRO A 505 15.02 -45.67 6.22
N LYS A 506 14.72 -46.80 6.87
CA LYS A 506 15.64 -47.49 7.78
C LYS A 506 16.50 -48.51 7.03
N GLU A 507 17.83 -48.43 7.16
CA GLU A 507 18.74 -49.47 6.65
C GLU A 507 18.59 -50.79 7.46
N GLU A 508 18.56 -51.94 6.78
CA GLU A 508 18.36 -53.25 7.42
C GLU A 508 19.67 -53.95 7.81
N GLU A 509 19.80 -54.34 9.08
CA GLU A 509 20.65 -55.46 9.49
C GLU A 509 19.87 -56.79 9.38
N LEU A 510 20.53 -57.83 8.85
CA LEU A 510 19.91 -59.12 8.56
C LEU A 510 19.88 -60.07 9.77
N LYS A 511 18.70 -60.64 10.14
CA LYS A 511 18.55 -62.10 10.35
C LYS A 511 17.13 -62.67 10.60
N GLU A 512 16.81 -63.65 9.76
CA GLU A 512 16.26 -65.00 10.02
C GLU A 512 14.98 -65.32 10.86
N THR A 513 14.19 -66.21 10.23
CA THR A 513 13.21 -67.22 10.73
C THR A 513 11.77 -66.84 11.11
N ALA A 514 10.90 -67.83 10.86
CA ALA A 514 9.43 -67.86 10.92
C ALA A 514 9.01 -69.17 11.69
N PRO A 515 7.77 -69.74 11.67
CA PRO A 515 6.56 -69.45 10.87
C PRO A 515 5.19 -69.63 11.63
N THR A 516 4.09 -69.84 10.87
CA THR A 516 2.77 -70.44 11.24
C THR A 516 1.69 -69.56 11.90
N LEU A 517 0.37 -69.76 11.70
CA LEU A 517 -0.47 -70.39 10.62
C LEU A 517 -1.98 -70.00 10.83
N SER A 518 -2.85 -70.33 9.85
CA SER A 518 -4.33 -70.48 9.96
C SER A 518 -5.18 -69.20 10.23
N GLU A 519 -6.45 -69.05 9.78
CA GLU A 519 -7.28 -69.83 8.82
C GLU A 519 -8.38 -68.95 8.15
N GLU A 520 -9.12 -69.56 7.21
CA GLU A 520 -10.25 -69.02 6.39
C GLU A 520 -11.63 -69.17 7.11
N PRO A 521 -12.84 -68.93 6.52
CA PRO A 521 -13.30 -68.10 5.38
C PRO A 521 -14.66 -67.34 5.62
N SER A 522 -15.28 -66.84 4.53
CA SER A 522 -16.76 -66.82 4.27
C SER A 522 -17.65 -65.73 4.92
N LEU A 523 -18.81 -65.31 4.36
CA LEU A 523 -19.44 -65.41 3.02
C LEU A 523 -20.59 -64.36 2.88
N ASP A 524 -21.00 -64.04 1.64
CA ASP A 524 -22.36 -63.60 1.20
C ASP A 524 -23.02 -62.30 1.74
N THR A 525 -23.94 -61.58 1.03
CA THR A 525 -24.37 -61.54 -0.40
C THR A 525 -25.15 -60.25 -0.74
N ASN A 526 -25.31 -59.95 -2.05
CA ASN A 526 -26.48 -59.32 -2.71
C ASN A 526 -26.87 -57.84 -2.37
N THR A 527 -26.78 -56.87 -3.29
CA THR A 527 -27.70 -56.50 -4.44
C THR A 527 -29.06 -55.88 -4.00
N GLU A 528 -29.72 -54.97 -4.73
CA GLU A 528 -29.72 -54.65 -6.19
C GLU A 528 -30.25 -53.22 -6.50
N THR A 529 -29.69 -52.54 -7.54
CA THR A 529 -30.29 -51.58 -8.54
C THR A 529 -31.48 -50.63 -8.19
N VAL A 530 -31.45 -49.29 -8.43
CA VAL A 530 -31.58 -48.52 -9.73
C VAL A 530 -33.02 -48.58 -10.34
N PRO A 531 -33.62 -47.60 -11.11
CA PRO A 531 -33.11 -46.38 -11.81
C PRO A 531 -33.89 -45.02 -11.73
N ASP A 532 -33.19 -43.93 -12.09
CA ASP A 532 -33.48 -42.82 -13.06
C ASP A 532 -34.92 -42.35 -13.44
N THR A 533 -35.15 -41.02 -13.51
CA THR A 533 -35.56 -40.22 -14.72
C THR A 533 -35.91 -38.73 -14.41
N GLN A 534 -36.12 -37.88 -15.44
CA GLN A 534 -35.94 -36.40 -15.39
C GLN A 534 -37.19 -35.55 -15.84
N PRO A 535 -37.16 -34.23 -16.21
CA PRO A 535 -38.22 -33.22 -15.92
C PRO A 535 -38.88 -32.67 -17.24
N PRO A 536 -39.40 -31.42 -17.42
CA PRO A 536 -39.72 -30.28 -16.51
C PRO A 536 -41.10 -29.60 -16.77
N SER A 537 -41.42 -28.45 -16.13
CA SER A 537 -42.06 -27.25 -16.76
C SER A 537 -42.32 -26.04 -15.81
N GLN A 538 -42.32 -24.83 -16.39
CA GLN A 538 -42.88 -23.54 -15.87
C GLN A 538 -44.23 -23.23 -16.60
N PRO A 539 -45.03 -22.12 -16.44
CA PRO A 539 -44.68 -20.76 -15.94
C PRO A 539 -45.78 -19.80 -15.32
N GLN A 540 -45.35 -18.55 -15.03
CA GLN A 540 -46.04 -17.23 -15.27
C GLN A 540 -47.06 -16.54 -14.29
N GLN A 541 -46.66 -15.32 -13.87
CA GLN A 541 -47.31 -13.97 -14.05
C GLN A 541 -48.17 -13.22 -12.99
N ASN A 542 -47.81 -11.91 -12.89
CA ASN A 542 -48.64 -10.67 -12.74
C ASN A 542 -49.01 -10.11 -11.35
N ALA A 543 -49.36 -8.81 -11.36
CA ALA A 543 -49.43 -7.88 -10.22
C ALA A 543 -50.55 -6.82 -10.38
N ALA A 544 -50.92 -6.12 -9.30
CA ALA A 544 -51.68 -4.86 -9.31
C ALA A 544 -51.54 -4.07 -7.99
N THR A 545 -51.86 -2.77 -8.00
CA THR A 545 -51.81 -1.84 -6.84
C THR A 545 -53.14 -1.10 -6.65
N LYS A 546 -53.38 -0.49 -5.46
CA LYS A 546 -54.30 0.66 -5.26
C LYS A 546 -54.24 1.28 -3.86
N GLU A 547 -54.53 2.57 -3.77
CA GLU A 547 -54.73 3.38 -2.54
C GLU A 547 -56.11 4.08 -2.56
N VAL A 548 -56.54 4.65 -1.43
CA VAL A 548 -57.78 5.45 -1.28
C VAL A 548 -57.58 6.58 -0.22
N PRO A 549 -57.89 7.86 -0.51
CA PRO A 549 -57.85 8.95 0.48
C PRO A 549 -59.15 9.79 0.63
N ALA A 550 -59.32 10.42 1.80
CA ALA A 550 -60.21 11.56 2.13
C ALA A 550 -59.72 12.19 3.46
N VAL A 551 -60.15 13.33 4.03
CA VAL A 551 -61.36 14.19 3.94
C VAL A 551 -60.99 15.65 4.30
N SER A 552 -61.69 16.69 3.80
CA SER A 552 -62.14 17.92 4.53
C SER A 552 -62.57 19.06 3.58
N SER A 553 -63.14 20.14 4.11
CA SER A 553 -64.12 20.98 3.39
C SER A 553 -64.10 22.49 3.71
N SER A 554 -64.54 23.31 2.75
CA SER A 554 -65.14 24.63 2.97
C SER A 554 -65.95 25.07 1.73
N SER A 555 -66.89 26.02 1.89
CA SER A 555 -67.88 26.39 0.87
C SER A 555 -67.36 27.45 -0.13
N PRO A 556 -67.58 27.29 -1.45
CA PRO A 556 -67.19 28.28 -2.45
C PRO A 556 -68.25 29.38 -2.65
N ALA A 557 -67.82 30.54 -3.14
CA ALA A 557 -68.69 31.59 -3.68
C ALA A 557 -69.33 31.16 -5.01
N VAL A 558 -70.23 31.98 -5.57
CA VAL A 558 -70.80 31.74 -6.92
C VAL A 558 -69.74 31.98 -7.99
N THR A 559 -69.03 30.91 -8.30
CA THR A 559 -68.01 30.81 -9.36
C THR A 559 -68.54 30.01 -10.53
N TYR A 560 -68.26 30.47 -11.74
CA TYR A 560 -68.53 29.74 -12.98
C TYR A 560 -67.30 28.95 -13.45
N THR A 561 -67.56 27.77 -13.99
CA THR A 561 -66.54 26.85 -14.49
C THR A 561 -66.17 27.19 -15.93
N VAL A 562 -64.88 27.42 -16.17
CA VAL A 562 -64.30 27.52 -17.51
C VAL A 562 -63.58 26.21 -17.82
N ALA A 563 -64.22 25.36 -18.61
CA ALA A 563 -63.74 24.03 -18.94
C ALA A 563 -62.92 24.05 -20.25
N PHE A 564 -61.70 23.51 -20.24
CA PHE A 564 -60.80 23.54 -21.39
C PHE A 564 -60.79 22.20 -22.14
N ASN A 565 -61.67 22.06 -23.13
CA ASN A 565 -61.68 20.90 -24.01
C ASN A 565 -60.53 20.99 -25.02
N SER A 566 -59.41 20.33 -24.72
CA SER A 566 -58.23 20.28 -25.59
C SER A 566 -58.47 19.59 -26.95
N ASN A 567 -59.63 18.97 -27.15
CA ASN A 567 -60.07 18.37 -28.42
C ASN A 567 -59.07 17.31 -28.91
N GLY A 568 -58.74 16.34 -28.05
CA GLY A 568 -57.80 15.26 -28.34
C GLY A 568 -56.33 15.72 -28.38
N ALA A 569 -55.93 16.50 -27.38
CA ALA A 569 -54.56 17.00 -27.15
C ALA A 569 -54.21 16.85 -25.65
N SER A 570 -53.06 17.38 -25.21
CA SER A 570 -52.72 17.46 -23.79
C SER A 570 -53.87 18.05 -22.95
N SER A 571 -54.17 17.45 -21.81
CA SER A 571 -55.19 17.94 -20.88
C SER A 571 -54.80 19.28 -20.27
N ILE A 572 -55.78 20.16 -20.10
CA ILE A 572 -55.64 21.49 -19.48
C ILE A 572 -56.62 21.55 -18.30
N ALA A 573 -56.17 22.00 -17.15
CA ALA A 573 -57.00 22.08 -15.95
C ALA A 573 -58.13 23.10 -16.13
N THR A 574 -59.32 22.79 -15.61
CA THR A 574 -60.47 23.71 -15.61
C THR A 574 -60.23 24.85 -14.62
N GLN A 575 -60.71 26.05 -14.95
CA GLN A 575 -60.66 27.20 -14.05
C GLN A 575 -62.01 27.42 -13.37
N SER A 576 -61.98 27.94 -12.15
CA SER A 576 -63.15 28.44 -11.44
C SER A 576 -63.04 29.96 -11.36
N VAL A 577 -63.98 30.69 -11.96
CA VAL A 577 -63.93 32.15 -12.12
C VAL A 577 -65.13 32.76 -11.38
N PRO A 578 -64.93 33.71 -10.44
CA PRO A 578 -66.04 34.41 -9.79
C PRO A 578 -66.99 35.06 -10.81
N SER A 579 -68.28 35.12 -10.51
CA SER A 579 -69.26 35.80 -11.38
C SER A 579 -68.81 37.22 -11.74
N GLN A 580 -68.87 37.58 -13.04
CA GLN A 580 -68.34 38.83 -13.64
C GLN A 580 -66.80 38.95 -13.70
N GLY A 581 -66.04 37.97 -13.23
CA GLY A 581 -64.59 37.87 -13.43
C GLY A 581 -64.20 37.45 -14.85
N ILE A 582 -62.91 37.45 -15.17
CA ILE A 582 -62.36 36.96 -16.44
C ILE A 582 -61.57 35.67 -16.25
N ALA A 583 -61.51 34.83 -17.29
CA ALA A 583 -60.67 33.64 -17.32
C ALA A 583 -59.19 34.00 -17.52
N THR A 584 -58.26 33.28 -16.90
CA THR A 584 -56.84 33.43 -17.21
C THR A 584 -56.47 32.60 -18.44
N ILE A 585 -55.50 33.07 -19.23
CA ILE A 585 -55.02 32.32 -20.41
C ILE A 585 -54.26 31.08 -19.91
N PRO A 586 -54.70 29.84 -20.22
CA PRO A 586 -53.96 28.64 -19.82
C PRO A 586 -52.73 28.45 -20.71
N PRO A 587 -51.79 27.56 -20.33
CA PRO A 587 -50.73 27.09 -21.23
C PRO A 587 -51.31 26.57 -22.56
N GLU A 588 -50.61 26.81 -23.67
CA GLU A 588 -51.04 26.29 -24.96
C GLU A 588 -51.08 24.74 -24.92
N PRO A 589 -52.20 24.11 -25.28
CA PRO A 589 -52.26 22.67 -25.41
C PRO A 589 -51.39 22.23 -26.59
N VAL A 590 -50.92 20.99 -26.57
CA VAL A 590 -50.02 20.46 -27.60
C VAL A 590 -50.54 19.14 -28.20
N LYS A 591 -50.45 19.03 -29.53
CA LYS A 591 -51.07 17.96 -30.33
C LYS A 591 -50.21 17.55 -31.53
N ALA A 592 -49.77 16.30 -31.55
CA ALA A 592 -48.94 15.73 -32.61
C ALA A 592 -49.57 15.92 -34.00
N GLY A 593 -48.86 16.56 -34.92
CA GLY A 593 -49.30 16.86 -36.28
C GLY A 593 -50.14 18.13 -36.47
N TYR A 594 -50.38 18.93 -35.43
CA TYR A 594 -51.21 20.14 -35.48
C TYR A 594 -50.55 21.35 -34.80
N LEU A 595 -50.88 22.55 -35.26
CA LEU A 595 -50.63 23.81 -34.56
C LEU A 595 -51.90 24.23 -33.82
N PHE A 596 -51.73 24.76 -32.62
CA PHE A 596 -52.81 25.38 -31.86
C PHE A 596 -53.25 26.69 -32.55
N LYS A 597 -54.56 26.99 -32.52
CA LYS A 597 -55.14 28.17 -33.18
C LYS A 597 -55.85 29.13 -32.23
N GLY A 598 -55.82 28.84 -30.93
CA GLY A 598 -56.58 29.55 -29.92
C GLY A 598 -57.74 28.72 -29.35
N TRP A 599 -58.30 29.24 -28.27
CA TRP A 599 -59.48 28.70 -27.60
C TRP A 599 -60.74 29.33 -28.20
N TYR A 600 -61.79 28.53 -28.36
CA TYR A 600 -63.05 28.94 -28.98
C TYR A 600 -64.22 28.60 -28.06
N ASN A 601 -65.14 29.54 -27.86
CA ASN A 601 -66.43 29.27 -27.23
C ASN A 601 -67.44 28.97 -28.34
N GLN A 602 -67.87 27.71 -28.43
CA GLN A 602 -68.56 27.17 -29.61
C GLN A 602 -67.73 27.45 -30.88
N ASP A 603 -68.29 28.09 -31.91
CA ASP A 603 -67.59 28.44 -33.15
C ASP A 603 -66.85 29.80 -33.11
N THR A 604 -66.95 30.55 -32.01
CA THR A 604 -66.38 31.91 -31.89
C THR A 604 -65.01 31.87 -31.19
N PRO A 605 -63.96 32.52 -31.72
CA PRO A 605 -62.69 32.69 -31.00
C PRO A 605 -62.93 33.39 -29.66
N TYR A 606 -62.39 32.84 -28.57
CA TYR A 606 -62.60 33.38 -27.23
C TYR A 606 -61.48 34.36 -26.86
N ASP A 607 -61.85 35.62 -26.65
CA ASP A 607 -60.98 36.61 -26.02
C ASP A 607 -61.06 36.45 -24.49
N PHE A 608 -59.91 36.27 -23.84
CA PHE A 608 -59.80 36.11 -22.39
C PHE A 608 -60.03 37.42 -21.61
N GLN A 609 -60.20 38.56 -22.29
CA GLN A 609 -60.77 39.77 -21.68
C GLN A 609 -62.30 39.72 -21.52
N THR A 610 -62.97 38.70 -22.06
CA THR A 610 -64.43 38.53 -21.92
C THR A 610 -64.81 38.06 -20.52
N GLN A 611 -65.77 38.74 -19.88
CA GLN A 611 -66.29 38.34 -18.57
C GLN A 611 -67.04 37.01 -18.62
N VAL A 612 -66.82 36.17 -17.61
CA VAL A 612 -67.48 34.90 -17.42
C VAL A 612 -68.75 35.12 -16.58
N THR A 613 -69.90 34.95 -17.22
CA THR A 613 -71.24 35.20 -16.64
C THR A 613 -72.11 33.94 -16.51
N LYS A 614 -71.54 32.79 -16.89
CA LYS A 614 -72.08 31.42 -16.76
C LYS A 614 -70.96 30.42 -17.03
N ASP A 615 -71.18 29.15 -16.75
CA ASP A 615 -70.27 28.07 -17.15
C ASP A 615 -70.07 28.05 -18.68
N ILE A 616 -68.82 27.87 -19.12
CA ILE A 616 -68.43 27.84 -20.53
C ILE A 616 -67.38 26.76 -20.80
N THR A 617 -67.51 26.08 -21.94
CA THR A 617 -66.51 25.11 -22.41
C THR A 617 -65.73 25.68 -23.58
N LEU A 618 -64.49 26.07 -23.32
CA LEU A 618 -63.55 26.55 -24.31
C LEU A 618 -62.90 25.36 -25.01
N THR A 619 -63.11 25.25 -26.33
CA THR A 619 -62.60 24.15 -27.14
C THR A 619 -61.38 24.60 -27.94
N ALA A 620 -60.30 23.81 -27.92
CA ALA A 620 -59.10 24.08 -28.69
C ALA A 620 -59.33 23.83 -30.18
N GLN A 621 -59.03 24.82 -31.02
CA GLN A 621 -59.01 24.67 -32.47
C GLN A 621 -57.59 24.39 -32.99
N TRP A 622 -57.52 23.62 -34.08
CA TRP A 622 -56.28 22.96 -34.52
C TRP A 622 -56.08 23.05 -36.03
N GLU A 623 -54.97 23.66 -36.48
CA GLU A 623 -54.57 23.65 -37.89
C GLU A 623 -53.63 22.48 -38.16
N LYS A 624 -53.98 21.63 -39.14
CA LYS A 624 -53.19 20.44 -39.47
C LYS A 624 -51.92 20.80 -40.23
N VAL A 625 -50.77 20.42 -39.69
CA VAL A 625 -49.47 20.71 -40.31
C VAL A 625 -49.30 19.87 -41.58
N THR A 626 -49.35 20.51 -42.75
CA THR A 626 -49.25 19.84 -44.06
C THR A 626 -48.18 20.48 -44.96
N PRO A 627 -46.88 20.21 -44.73
CA PRO A 627 -45.80 20.89 -45.43
C PRO A 627 -45.82 20.61 -46.94
N LYS A 628 -45.79 21.66 -47.77
CA LYS A 628 -45.95 21.51 -49.22
C LYS A 628 -44.73 20.85 -49.87
N LYS A 629 -44.98 19.80 -50.67
CA LYS A 629 -43.99 18.93 -51.29
C LYS A 629 -43.01 19.69 -52.22
N PRO A 630 -41.71 19.74 -51.91
CA PRO A 630 -40.73 20.52 -52.67
C PRO A 630 -40.26 19.82 -53.96
N THR A 631 -39.58 20.59 -54.81
CA THR A 631 -38.95 20.11 -56.04
C THR A 631 -37.49 20.56 -56.16
N ILE A 632 -36.63 19.70 -56.70
CA ILE A 632 -35.22 20.02 -56.94
C ILE A 632 -35.11 20.87 -58.23
N LYS A 633 -34.98 22.19 -58.09
CA LYS A 633 -34.75 23.13 -59.21
C LYS A 633 -33.53 22.73 -60.03
N SER A 634 -32.36 22.54 -59.40
CA SER A 634 -31.14 22.10 -60.10
C SER A 634 -30.23 21.20 -59.27
N LEU A 635 -29.41 20.40 -59.95
CA LEU A 635 -28.41 19.51 -59.36
C LEU A 635 -27.14 19.59 -60.24
N LYS A 636 -26.06 20.18 -59.74
CA LYS A 636 -24.84 20.45 -60.54
C LYS A 636 -23.55 20.07 -59.80
N ASN A 637 -22.55 19.57 -60.53
CA ASN A 637 -21.21 19.32 -59.99
C ASN A 637 -20.43 20.65 -59.86
N SER A 638 -20.61 21.33 -58.73
CA SER A 638 -20.16 22.72 -58.50
C SER A 638 -18.64 22.92 -58.39
N SER A 639 -17.88 21.90 -57.97
CA SER A 639 -16.41 21.91 -58.03
C SER A 639 -15.88 20.47 -57.98
N LYS A 640 -14.56 20.28 -57.89
CA LYS A 640 -13.99 18.99 -57.48
C LYS A 640 -14.67 18.54 -56.17
N SER A 641 -15.20 17.32 -56.17
CA SER A 641 -15.84 16.64 -55.03
C SER A 641 -17.08 17.31 -54.44
N LYS A 642 -17.74 18.25 -55.14
CA LYS A 642 -18.90 18.99 -54.61
C LYS A 642 -20.12 18.99 -55.55
N MET A 643 -21.30 18.78 -54.97
CA MET A 643 -22.60 18.82 -55.64
C MET A 643 -23.46 19.94 -55.04
N LYS A 644 -23.79 20.95 -55.84
CA LYS A 644 -24.75 21.99 -55.46
C LYS A 644 -26.16 21.52 -55.80
N ILE A 645 -27.01 21.51 -54.78
CA ILE A 645 -28.43 21.17 -54.82
C ILE A 645 -29.18 22.49 -54.69
N THR A 646 -30.18 22.70 -55.54
CA THR A 646 -31.08 23.87 -55.46
C THR A 646 -32.51 23.38 -55.42
N ILE A 647 -33.25 23.80 -54.41
CA ILE A 647 -34.65 23.46 -54.14
C ILE A 647 -35.52 24.65 -54.59
N LYS A 648 -36.72 24.40 -55.13
CA LYS A 648 -37.71 25.47 -55.33
C LYS A 648 -38.37 25.75 -53.97
N THR A 649 -38.17 26.96 -53.44
CA THR A 649 -38.72 27.40 -52.15
C THR A 649 -40.23 27.15 -52.08
N GLN A 650 -40.70 26.71 -50.92
CA GLN A 650 -42.11 26.55 -50.57
C GLN A 650 -42.51 27.63 -49.57
N LYS A 651 -43.78 28.06 -49.57
CA LYS A 651 -44.34 28.87 -48.48
C LYS A 651 -44.73 27.96 -47.30
N ASN A 652 -44.68 28.52 -46.09
CA ASN A 652 -45.15 27.89 -44.83
C ASN A 652 -44.46 26.54 -44.54
N VAL A 653 -43.12 26.50 -44.65
CA VAL A 653 -42.28 25.38 -44.22
C VAL A 653 -41.04 25.89 -43.51
N ASP A 654 -40.64 25.23 -42.42
CA ASP A 654 -39.49 25.63 -41.61
C ASP A 654 -38.16 25.15 -42.23
N GLY A 655 -38.20 24.06 -43.00
CA GLY A 655 -37.00 23.57 -43.66
C GLY A 655 -37.21 22.47 -44.68
N TYR A 656 -36.08 21.93 -45.13
CA TYR A 656 -35.99 20.83 -46.07
C TYR A 656 -35.05 19.75 -45.53
N GLU A 657 -35.49 18.50 -45.62
CA GLU A 657 -34.63 17.34 -45.47
C GLU A 657 -34.12 16.92 -46.86
N VAL A 658 -32.80 16.84 -47.02
CA VAL A 658 -32.13 16.40 -48.24
C VAL A 658 -31.54 15.02 -48.05
N SER A 659 -32.03 14.04 -48.81
CA SER A 659 -31.65 12.63 -48.73
C SER A 659 -30.88 12.24 -50.00
N TYR A 660 -29.60 11.87 -49.87
CA TYR A 660 -28.74 11.50 -51.01
C TYR A 660 -27.91 10.25 -50.79
N SER A 661 -27.76 9.41 -51.83
CA SER A 661 -26.97 8.18 -51.77
C SER A 661 -26.58 7.67 -53.17
N THR A 662 -25.71 6.66 -53.25
CA THR A 662 -25.39 5.96 -54.52
C THR A 662 -26.41 4.89 -54.92
N ASN A 663 -27.37 4.57 -54.04
CA ASN A 663 -28.49 3.69 -54.36
C ASN A 663 -29.57 4.45 -55.14
N LYS A 664 -30.14 3.81 -56.17
CA LYS A 664 -31.12 4.40 -57.11
C LYS A 664 -32.29 5.13 -56.44
N ASN A 665 -32.73 4.66 -55.27
CA ASN A 665 -33.92 5.18 -54.59
C ASN A 665 -33.60 6.27 -53.55
N ALA A 666 -32.31 6.63 -53.38
CA ALA A 666 -31.82 7.56 -52.35
C ALA A 666 -32.32 7.23 -50.93
N LYS A 667 -32.55 5.93 -50.63
CA LYS A 667 -33.00 5.44 -49.31
C LYS A 667 -31.90 4.60 -48.63
N LYS A 668 -31.42 3.54 -49.28
CA LYS A 668 -30.36 2.68 -48.71
C LYS A 668 -29.04 3.45 -48.63
N ASN A 669 -28.41 3.42 -47.46
CA ASN A 669 -27.18 4.13 -47.10
C ASN A 669 -27.23 5.65 -47.39
N ALA A 670 -28.41 6.26 -47.33
CA ALA A 670 -28.54 7.69 -47.55
C ALA A 670 -27.87 8.50 -46.44
N ILE A 671 -27.21 9.58 -46.84
CA ILE A 671 -26.90 10.68 -45.94
C ILE A 671 -28.12 11.61 -45.97
N ILE A 672 -28.55 12.00 -44.78
CA ILE A 672 -29.66 12.93 -44.54
C ILE A 672 -29.05 14.26 -44.08
N VAL A 673 -29.52 15.37 -44.64
CA VAL A 673 -29.08 16.73 -44.28
C VAL A 673 -30.30 17.63 -44.20
N ASP A 674 -30.63 18.10 -43.00
CA ASP A 674 -31.64 19.14 -42.81
C ASP A 674 -31.06 20.53 -43.12
N THR A 675 -31.88 21.40 -43.70
CA THR A 675 -31.48 22.78 -43.98
C THR A 675 -32.68 23.71 -44.19
N VAL A 676 -32.57 24.94 -43.69
CA VAL A 676 -33.48 26.06 -44.04
C VAL A 676 -33.15 26.67 -45.41
N LYS A 677 -31.99 26.34 -46.00
CA LYS A 677 -31.47 27.03 -47.19
C LYS A 677 -31.98 26.38 -48.48
N SER A 678 -32.59 27.18 -49.36
CA SER A 678 -33.04 26.77 -50.69
C SER A 678 -31.92 26.31 -51.64
N SER A 679 -30.64 26.47 -51.27
CA SER A 679 -29.53 25.79 -51.92
C SER A 679 -28.44 25.37 -50.93
N ILE A 680 -27.96 24.13 -51.07
CA ILE A 680 -26.86 23.57 -50.29
C ILE A 680 -25.78 22.99 -51.20
N THR A 681 -24.54 22.94 -50.69
CA THR A 681 -23.41 22.30 -51.40
C THR A 681 -22.88 21.12 -50.60
N VAL A 682 -23.22 19.92 -51.05
CA VAL A 682 -22.68 18.67 -50.53
C VAL A 682 -21.21 18.55 -50.95
N LYS A 683 -20.35 18.07 -50.05
CA LYS A 683 -18.88 17.94 -50.22
C LYS A 683 -18.45 16.46 -50.23
N ASN A 684 -17.15 16.22 -50.43
CA ASN A 684 -16.46 14.93 -50.26
C ASN A 684 -16.95 13.78 -51.17
N LEU A 685 -17.51 14.11 -52.32
CA LEU A 685 -18.08 13.11 -53.24
C LEU A 685 -17.03 12.40 -54.10
N ILE A 686 -17.26 11.11 -54.33
CA ILE A 686 -16.31 10.19 -54.98
C ILE A 686 -16.43 10.27 -56.51
N LYS A 687 -15.28 10.37 -57.20
CA LYS A 687 -15.15 10.39 -58.67
C LYS A 687 -15.79 9.14 -59.28
N GLY A 688 -16.53 9.31 -60.38
CA GLY A 688 -17.13 8.22 -61.15
C GLY A 688 -18.40 7.61 -60.52
N LYS A 689 -18.72 7.88 -59.25
CA LYS A 689 -19.99 7.46 -58.66
C LYS A 689 -21.14 8.34 -59.17
N THR A 690 -22.33 7.74 -59.28
CA THR A 690 -23.59 8.46 -59.50
C THR A 690 -24.35 8.53 -58.18
N TYR A 691 -24.69 9.76 -57.76
CA TYR A 691 -25.51 10.02 -56.58
C TYR A 691 -26.93 10.36 -57.00
N TYR A 692 -27.89 9.77 -56.30
CA TYR A 692 -29.33 9.98 -56.41
C TYR A 692 -29.76 10.85 -55.22
N VAL A 693 -30.63 11.82 -55.48
CA VAL A 693 -31.04 12.87 -54.53
C VAL A 693 -32.55 13.03 -54.56
N ARG A 694 -33.17 13.09 -53.38
CA ARG A 694 -34.57 13.46 -53.16
C ARG A 694 -34.66 14.42 -51.98
N VAL A 695 -35.67 15.28 -51.98
CA VAL A 695 -35.89 16.28 -50.92
C VAL A 695 -37.34 16.24 -50.44
N ARG A 696 -37.56 16.45 -49.14
CA ARG A 696 -38.89 16.70 -48.55
C ARG A 696 -38.83 17.98 -47.74
N SER A 697 -39.95 18.67 -47.56
CA SER A 697 -40.04 19.79 -46.61
C SER A 697 -40.46 19.26 -45.25
N TYR A 698 -40.22 20.06 -44.22
CA TYR A 698 -40.83 19.87 -42.91
C TYR A 698 -41.32 21.20 -42.35
N SER A 699 -42.28 21.10 -41.44
CA SER A 699 -42.62 22.15 -40.49
C SER A 699 -42.70 21.51 -39.10
N TYR A 700 -42.55 22.30 -38.05
CA TYR A 700 -42.81 21.85 -36.69
C TYR A 700 -44.31 21.84 -36.39
N ASP A 701 -44.74 20.95 -35.49
CA ASP A 701 -46.05 20.99 -34.84
C ASP A 701 -45.94 21.55 -33.41
N SER A 702 -47.07 21.62 -32.70
CA SER A 702 -47.15 22.15 -31.33
C SER A 702 -46.38 21.33 -30.28
N ILE A 703 -45.95 20.09 -30.58
CA ILE A 703 -45.03 19.32 -29.72
C ILE A 703 -43.55 19.43 -30.15
N GLY A 704 -43.23 20.37 -31.05
CA GLY A 704 -41.87 20.58 -31.55
C GLY A 704 -41.34 19.45 -32.44
N GLN A 705 -42.20 18.54 -32.92
CA GLN A 705 -41.80 17.46 -33.81
C GLN A 705 -41.88 17.87 -35.28
N LYS A 706 -40.97 17.34 -36.10
CA LYS A 706 -40.94 17.59 -37.54
C LYS A 706 -42.01 16.77 -38.25
N VAL A 707 -43.08 17.43 -38.66
CA VAL A 707 -44.03 16.89 -39.63
C VAL A 707 -43.43 17.06 -41.02
N TYR A 708 -43.54 16.05 -41.88
CA TYR A 708 -42.83 16.01 -43.15
C TYR A 708 -43.73 15.86 -44.38
N SER A 709 -43.37 16.53 -45.48
CA SER A 709 -43.96 16.24 -46.79
C SER A 709 -43.53 14.86 -47.33
N SER A 710 -44.27 14.33 -48.32
CA SER A 710 -43.72 13.27 -49.17
C SER A 710 -42.52 13.79 -49.97
N TYR A 711 -41.57 12.90 -50.28
CA TYR A 711 -40.37 13.24 -51.06
C TYR A 711 -40.67 13.68 -52.50
N SER A 712 -39.79 14.53 -53.03
CA SER A 712 -39.71 14.92 -54.44
C SER A 712 -39.45 13.73 -55.37
N LYS A 713 -39.68 13.92 -56.69
CA LYS A 713 -39.07 13.05 -57.71
C LYS A 713 -37.54 13.05 -57.54
N ILE A 714 -36.90 11.91 -57.77
CA ILE A 714 -35.45 11.72 -57.62
C ILE A 714 -34.71 12.38 -58.79
N LYS A 715 -33.62 13.10 -58.53
CA LYS A 715 -32.63 13.50 -59.55
C LYS A 715 -31.31 12.77 -59.33
N LYS A 716 -30.55 12.50 -60.40
CA LYS A 716 -29.25 11.81 -60.37
C LYS A 716 -28.13 12.68 -60.93
N LEU A 717 -26.91 12.55 -60.40
CA LEU A 717 -25.71 13.25 -60.88
C LEU A 717 -24.46 12.34 -60.77
N SER A 718 -23.68 12.25 -61.85
CA SER A 718 -22.40 11.53 -61.88
C SER A 718 -21.22 12.49 -61.68
N ILE A 719 -20.32 12.16 -60.74
CA ILE A 719 -19.26 13.08 -60.27
C ILE A 719 -18.00 12.92 -61.13
N LYS A 720 -17.83 13.79 -62.14
CA LYS A 720 -16.71 13.73 -63.10
C LYS A 720 -15.34 14.08 -62.47
N LYS A 721 -15.30 15.03 -61.54
CA LYS A 721 -14.10 15.45 -60.79
C LYS A 721 -14.41 15.33 -59.29
N GLY A 722 -13.82 14.34 -58.59
CA GLY A 722 -14.15 13.98 -57.21
C GLY A 722 -12.95 13.44 -56.41
N LEU A 723 -13.22 12.91 -55.21
CA LEU A 723 -12.25 12.13 -54.44
C LEU A 723 -12.10 10.72 -55.02
N THR A 724 -10.92 10.13 -54.89
CA THR A 724 -10.64 8.73 -55.25
C THR A 724 -11.08 7.77 -54.13
N GLU A 725 -11.29 6.49 -54.46
CA GLU A 725 -11.71 5.43 -53.53
C GLU A 725 -10.67 4.30 -53.52
N GLU A 726 -10.28 3.77 -52.35
CA GLU A 726 -9.25 2.73 -52.20
C GLU A 726 -9.72 1.48 -51.43
N LYS A 727 -9.03 0.35 -51.59
CA LYS A 727 -9.32 -0.92 -50.89
C LYS A 727 -8.86 -0.84 -49.42
N PRO A 728 -9.65 -1.33 -48.44
CA PRO A 728 -9.32 -1.21 -47.00
C PRO A 728 -8.21 -2.15 -46.53
N THR A 729 -7.06 -1.57 -46.17
CA THR A 729 -5.99 -2.16 -45.34
C THR A 729 -6.15 -1.76 -43.88
N SER A 730 -5.42 -2.39 -42.96
CA SER A 730 -5.32 -2.01 -41.54
C SER A 730 -4.63 -0.66 -41.28
N THR A 731 -4.11 0.00 -42.32
CA THR A 731 -3.32 1.24 -42.26
C THR A 731 -3.84 2.35 -43.18
N SER A 732 -5.00 2.14 -43.84
CA SER A 732 -5.59 3.10 -44.77
C SER A 732 -5.99 4.43 -44.10
N ALA A 733 -6.29 4.38 -42.79
CA ALA A 733 -6.49 5.53 -41.93
C ALA A 733 -5.33 5.67 -40.92
N THR A 734 -4.93 6.91 -40.66
CA THR A 734 -3.94 7.26 -39.63
C THR A 734 -4.60 8.17 -38.61
N ILE A 735 -4.74 7.71 -37.36
CA ILE A 735 -5.05 8.59 -36.23
C ILE A 735 -3.83 9.51 -36.00
N LYS A 736 -4.09 10.82 -35.92
CA LYS A 736 -3.08 11.88 -35.76
C LYS A 736 -3.08 12.49 -34.36
N SER A 737 -4.23 12.56 -33.71
CA SER A 737 -4.33 12.88 -32.28
C SER A 737 -5.39 11.98 -31.63
N CYS A 738 -5.15 11.66 -30.37
CA CYS A 738 -6.12 11.09 -29.45
C CYS A 738 -5.86 11.78 -28.11
N LYS A 739 -6.76 12.69 -27.74
CA LYS A 739 -6.53 13.66 -26.67
C LYS A 739 -7.82 14.07 -25.96
N LEU A 740 -7.72 14.35 -24.67
CA LEU A 740 -8.75 15.05 -23.92
C LEU A 740 -8.77 16.53 -24.30
N SER A 741 -9.97 17.10 -24.51
CA SER A 741 -10.18 18.54 -24.78
C SER A 741 -10.81 19.28 -23.61
N SER A 742 -11.77 18.65 -22.92
CA SER A 742 -12.25 19.01 -21.58
C SER A 742 -11.87 17.87 -20.62
N LYS A 743 -12.37 17.86 -19.37
CA LYS A 743 -12.27 16.67 -18.51
C LYS A 743 -12.96 15.47 -19.17
N ASP A 744 -14.16 15.68 -19.72
CA ASP A 744 -15.09 14.61 -20.09
C ASP A 744 -15.09 14.25 -21.59
N THR A 745 -14.42 15.03 -22.45
CA THR A 745 -14.47 14.85 -23.90
C THR A 745 -13.13 14.43 -24.49
N ILE A 746 -13.11 13.24 -25.08
CA ILE A 746 -12.02 12.72 -25.91
C ILE A 746 -12.23 13.15 -27.37
N VAL A 747 -11.19 13.69 -27.97
CA VAL A 747 -11.06 14.06 -29.37
C VAL A 747 -10.12 13.08 -30.08
N VAL A 748 -10.60 12.48 -31.17
CA VAL A 748 -9.78 11.59 -32.03
C VAL A 748 -9.78 12.12 -33.46
N GLU A 749 -8.65 12.69 -33.89
CA GLU A 749 -8.49 13.22 -35.24
C GLU A 749 -7.75 12.21 -36.12
N ALA A 750 -8.25 11.96 -37.32
CA ALA A 750 -7.68 10.99 -38.25
C ALA A 750 -7.71 11.49 -39.70
N LYS A 751 -6.81 10.93 -40.52
CA LYS A 751 -6.75 11.21 -41.97
C LYS A 751 -6.54 9.95 -42.79
N THR A 752 -6.95 9.99 -44.05
CA THR A 752 -6.77 8.92 -45.05
C THR A 752 -6.15 9.49 -46.32
N LYS A 753 -5.55 8.64 -47.18
CA LYS A 753 -5.03 9.09 -48.49
C LYS A 753 -6.17 9.30 -49.49
N ASN A 754 -7.09 8.34 -49.57
CA ASN A 754 -8.30 8.40 -50.37
C ASN A 754 -9.54 8.14 -49.49
N ILE A 755 -10.74 8.07 -50.09
CA ILE A 755 -11.92 7.56 -49.38
C ILE A 755 -11.84 6.03 -49.31
N ILE A 756 -11.96 5.44 -48.13
CA ILE A 756 -11.87 3.97 -48.01
C ILE A 756 -13.21 3.34 -48.39
N LYS A 757 -13.17 2.34 -49.29
CA LYS A 757 -14.34 1.56 -49.72
C LYS A 757 -14.92 0.75 -48.55
N SER A 758 -16.23 0.84 -48.32
CA SER A 758 -16.98 0.06 -47.32
C SER A 758 -18.38 -0.28 -47.82
N SER A 759 -19.20 -0.93 -46.98
CA SER A 759 -20.63 -1.14 -47.21
C SER A 759 -21.47 0.14 -47.25
N ASP A 760 -20.93 1.29 -46.81
CA ASP A 760 -21.67 2.52 -46.53
C ASP A 760 -20.81 3.81 -46.68
N ASN A 761 -21.32 4.93 -46.15
CA ASN A 761 -20.77 6.28 -46.33
C ASN A 761 -20.07 6.84 -45.07
N TYR A 762 -19.79 6.01 -44.06
CA TYR A 762 -19.27 6.45 -42.75
C TYR A 762 -17.90 5.82 -42.41
N TYR A 763 -17.14 6.54 -41.59
CA TYR A 763 -16.12 5.98 -40.72
C TYR A 763 -16.68 5.88 -39.30
N TYR A 764 -16.15 4.93 -38.54
CA TYR A 764 -16.60 4.61 -37.19
C TYR A 764 -15.42 4.64 -36.21
N LEU A 765 -15.63 5.21 -35.03
CA LEU A 765 -14.70 5.14 -33.90
C LEU A 765 -15.08 3.98 -32.99
N PHE A 766 -14.10 3.19 -32.58
CA PHE A 766 -14.22 2.26 -31.47
C PHE A 766 -13.10 2.52 -30.47
N ALA A 767 -13.42 2.51 -29.18
CA ALA A 767 -12.46 2.12 -28.16
C ALA A 767 -12.35 0.60 -28.14
N LEU A 768 -11.16 0.11 -27.81
CA LEU A 768 -10.90 -1.27 -27.40
C LEU A 768 -10.19 -1.18 -26.04
N PRO A 769 -10.52 -2.06 -25.07
CA PRO A 769 -9.64 -2.30 -23.95
C PRO A 769 -8.25 -2.71 -24.45
N SER A 770 -7.18 -2.33 -23.76
CA SER A 770 -5.80 -2.51 -24.24
C SER A 770 -5.47 -3.96 -24.63
N TYR A 771 -6.02 -4.93 -23.89
CA TYR A 771 -5.80 -6.36 -24.06
C TYR A 771 -6.54 -6.96 -25.27
N LYS A 772 -7.63 -6.33 -25.74
CA LYS A 772 -8.38 -6.82 -26.91
C LYS A 772 -7.68 -6.40 -28.22
N LYS A 773 -7.50 -7.37 -29.13
CA LYS A 773 -6.84 -7.15 -30.45
C LYS A 773 -7.80 -6.70 -31.57
N GLY A 774 -9.12 -6.77 -31.35
CA GLY A 774 -10.13 -6.44 -32.36
C GLY A 774 -11.50 -6.09 -31.77
N ILE A 775 -12.39 -5.58 -32.61
CA ILE A 775 -13.77 -5.21 -32.27
C ILE A 775 -14.60 -6.48 -32.04
N ALA A 776 -15.35 -6.56 -30.93
CA ALA A 776 -16.22 -7.71 -30.67
C ALA A 776 -17.46 -7.70 -31.58
N LYS A 777 -18.01 -8.88 -31.86
CA LYS A 777 -19.07 -9.12 -32.88
C LYS A 777 -20.27 -8.17 -32.79
N ASN A 778 -20.65 -7.80 -31.56
CA ASN A 778 -21.84 -6.98 -31.26
C ASN A 778 -21.50 -5.55 -30.79
N SER A 779 -20.23 -5.12 -30.81
CA SER A 779 -19.84 -3.78 -30.34
C SER A 779 -20.53 -2.66 -31.13
N LYS A 780 -21.11 -1.69 -30.41
CA LYS A 780 -21.58 -0.42 -30.97
C LYS A 780 -20.36 0.52 -31.16
N PRO A 781 -20.30 1.31 -32.25
CA PRO A 781 -19.27 2.35 -32.40
C PRO A 781 -19.57 3.53 -31.46
N LEU A 782 -18.52 4.11 -30.87
CA LEU A 782 -18.61 5.29 -30.00
C LEU A 782 -19.09 6.53 -30.75
N ALA A 783 -18.66 6.67 -32.00
CA ALA A 783 -19.00 7.78 -32.86
C ALA A 783 -18.96 7.34 -34.34
N SER A 784 -19.65 8.09 -35.21
CA SER A 784 -19.54 7.90 -36.66
C SER A 784 -19.47 9.25 -37.37
N MET A 785 -18.79 9.29 -38.51
CA MET A 785 -18.64 10.50 -39.32
C MET A 785 -18.70 10.18 -40.81
N ILE A 786 -19.38 11.04 -41.59
CA ILE A 786 -19.42 10.95 -43.05
C ILE A 786 -17.99 10.97 -43.59
N LYS A 787 -17.65 10.04 -44.50
CA LYS A 787 -16.27 9.89 -44.99
C LYS A 787 -15.72 11.16 -45.64
N THR A 788 -14.53 11.52 -45.22
CA THR A 788 -13.68 12.59 -45.79
C THR A 788 -12.24 12.06 -45.91
N THR A 789 -11.27 12.91 -46.28
CA THR A 789 -9.84 12.58 -46.14
C THR A 789 -9.22 13.04 -44.80
N SER A 790 -9.93 13.87 -44.03
CA SER A 790 -9.53 14.39 -42.71
C SER A 790 -10.78 14.61 -41.85
N PHE A 791 -10.87 13.94 -40.71
CA PHE A 791 -12.06 13.87 -39.87
C PHE A 791 -11.71 13.83 -38.38
N LYS A 792 -12.65 14.25 -37.54
CA LYS A 792 -12.52 14.32 -36.09
C LYS A 792 -13.75 13.67 -35.45
N PHE A 793 -13.53 12.73 -34.54
CA PHE A 793 -14.56 12.23 -33.64
C PHE A 793 -14.45 12.94 -32.29
N ASN A 794 -15.61 13.14 -31.66
CA ASN A 794 -15.72 13.45 -30.23
C ASN A 794 -16.41 12.25 -29.57
N THR A 795 -16.04 11.91 -28.34
CA THR A 795 -16.73 10.91 -27.51
C THR A 795 -16.49 11.23 -26.04
N ALA A 796 -17.37 10.76 -25.15
CA ALA A 796 -17.21 10.95 -23.72
C ALA A 796 -16.04 10.11 -23.16
N LEU A 797 -15.46 10.54 -22.04
CA LEU A 797 -14.44 9.81 -21.30
C LEU A 797 -15.05 8.76 -20.36
N ASN A 798 -16.20 9.06 -19.77
CA ASN A 798 -16.88 8.26 -18.75
C ASN A 798 -15.97 7.93 -17.54
N LEU A 799 -15.19 8.92 -17.08
CA LEU A 799 -14.25 8.78 -15.96
C LEU A 799 -14.97 8.26 -14.70
N ASN A 800 -14.28 7.44 -13.91
CA ASN A 800 -14.77 6.82 -12.68
C ASN A 800 -16.10 6.06 -12.86
N THR A 801 -16.21 5.32 -13.98
CA THR A 801 -17.32 4.39 -14.25
C THR A 801 -16.83 3.13 -14.95
N SER A 802 -17.59 2.05 -14.90
CA SER A 802 -17.31 0.79 -15.62
C SER A 802 -17.25 0.91 -17.16
N GLN A 803 -17.52 2.11 -17.70
CA GLN A 803 -17.40 2.46 -19.12
C GLN A 803 -16.22 3.43 -19.40
N SER A 804 -15.33 3.66 -18.43
CA SER A 804 -14.20 4.58 -18.53
C SER A 804 -13.27 4.24 -19.69
N LEU A 805 -12.95 5.27 -20.48
CA LEU A 805 -12.11 5.17 -21.66
C LEU A 805 -10.68 5.69 -21.45
N LEU A 806 -10.31 6.07 -20.22
CA LEU A 806 -8.98 6.60 -19.87
C LEU A 806 -7.84 5.70 -20.35
N HIS A 807 -7.99 4.40 -20.12
CA HIS A 807 -7.00 3.38 -20.44
C HIS A 807 -7.27 2.64 -21.78
N SER A 808 -8.29 3.05 -22.52
CA SER A 808 -8.66 2.45 -23.81
C SER A 808 -7.76 2.90 -24.96
N LYS A 809 -7.65 2.04 -25.99
CA LYS A 809 -7.01 2.36 -27.28
C LYS A 809 -8.06 2.51 -28.37
N PHE A 810 -7.93 3.56 -29.16
CA PHE A 810 -8.91 3.96 -30.17
C PHE A 810 -8.50 3.50 -31.56
N VAL A 811 -9.46 3.00 -32.34
CA VAL A 811 -9.29 2.55 -33.73
C VAL A 811 -10.36 3.15 -34.64
N VAL A 812 -9.96 3.49 -35.87
CA VAL A 812 -10.90 3.84 -36.95
C VAL A 812 -11.29 2.57 -37.70
N ALA A 813 -12.59 2.39 -37.91
CA ALA A 813 -13.16 1.26 -38.61
C ALA A 813 -14.13 1.69 -39.73
N ILE A 814 -14.44 0.73 -40.60
CA ILE A 814 -15.47 0.83 -41.64
C ILE A 814 -16.47 -0.33 -41.50
N LYS A 815 -17.71 -0.14 -41.97
CA LYS A 815 -18.69 -1.23 -42.01
C LYS A 815 -18.46 -2.14 -43.22
N VAL A 816 -18.44 -3.46 -42.99
CA VAL A 816 -18.33 -4.49 -44.03
C VAL A 816 -19.67 -5.25 -44.15
N LYS A 817 -19.72 -6.44 -44.77
CA LYS A 817 -20.95 -7.26 -44.77
C LYS A 817 -21.23 -7.81 -43.36
N SER A 818 -20.19 -8.29 -42.70
CA SER A 818 -20.20 -8.95 -41.39
C SER A 818 -19.64 -8.04 -40.29
N GLY A 819 -20.36 -6.97 -39.96
CA GLY A 819 -19.95 -6.03 -38.90
C GLY A 819 -18.93 -4.98 -39.38
N TYR A 820 -17.81 -4.84 -38.67
CA TYR A 820 -16.83 -3.75 -38.87
C TYR A 820 -15.40 -4.27 -39.10
N LYS A 821 -14.63 -3.59 -39.95
CA LYS A 821 -13.20 -3.84 -40.19
C LYS A 821 -12.38 -2.63 -39.74
N ILE A 822 -11.37 -2.87 -38.90
CA ILE A 822 -10.38 -1.86 -38.50
C ILE A 822 -9.53 -1.45 -39.71
N VAL A 823 -9.29 -0.15 -39.86
CA VAL A 823 -8.50 0.45 -40.95
C VAL A 823 -7.40 1.40 -40.48
N SER A 824 -7.17 1.52 -39.17
CA SER A 824 -6.00 2.22 -38.59
C SER A 824 -5.24 1.35 -37.60
N LYS A 825 -3.95 1.68 -37.38
CA LYS A 825 -3.29 1.34 -36.11
C LYS A 825 -4.05 1.98 -34.94
N ALA A 826 -3.97 1.38 -33.76
CA ALA A 826 -4.61 1.90 -32.55
C ALA A 826 -3.82 3.08 -31.95
N LYS A 827 -4.51 3.97 -31.22
CA LYS A 827 -3.89 5.05 -30.44
C LYS A 827 -4.55 5.20 -29.08
N PHE A 828 -3.77 5.30 -28.02
CA PHE A 828 -4.25 5.67 -26.68
C PHE A 828 -4.37 7.20 -26.53
N ILE A 829 -5.02 7.65 -25.45
CA ILE A 829 -4.99 9.05 -25.00
C ILE A 829 -3.53 9.47 -24.75
N THR A 830 -3.18 10.71 -25.12
CA THR A 830 -1.79 11.25 -25.03
C THR A 830 -1.63 12.43 -24.07
N ASN A 831 -2.70 12.82 -23.38
CA ASN A 831 -2.69 13.88 -22.36
C ASN A 831 -3.65 13.57 -21.18
N PRO A 832 -3.51 12.44 -20.46
CA PRO A 832 -4.27 12.16 -19.24
C PRO A 832 -4.18 13.30 -18.20
N GLN A 833 -3.07 14.04 -18.16
CA GLN A 833 -2.88 15.24 -17.32
C GLN A 833 -3.79 16.45 -17.66
N LYS A 834 -4.87 16.23 -18.41
CA LYS A 834 -5.93 17.21 -18.66
C LYS A 834 -7.16 16.99 -17.76
N ILE A 835 -7.28 15.84 -17.08
CA ILE A 835 -8.27 15.60 -16.02
C ILE A 835 -7.73 15.83 -14.60
N ALA A 836 -6.41 15.68 -14.41
CA ALA A 836 -5.70 15.89 -13.15
C ALA A 836 -6.11 17.16 -12.38
N ASP A 837 -6.59 16.95 -11.17
CA ASP A 837 -6.93 17.99 -10.20
C ASP A 837 -5.67 18.54 -9.51
N PHE A 838 -4.74 17.66 -9.15
CA PHE A 838 -3.46 18.09 -8.59
C PHE A 838 -2.58 18.65 -9.70
N THR A 839 -2.25 19.94 -9.60
CA THR A 839 -1.58 20.70 -10.67
C THR A 839 -0.39 21.55 -10.21
N TYR A 840 0.00 21.45 -8.94
CA TYR A 840 1.13 22.19 -8.35
C TYR A 840 2.46 21.91 -9.07
N SER A 841 3.37 22.89 -9.02
CA SER A 841 4.70 22.80 -9.65
C SER A 841 5.50 21.60 -9.10
N PHE A 842 6.26 20.94 -9.98
CA PHE A 842 7.21 19.92 -9.54
C PHE A 842 8.27 20.54 -8.61
N PRO A 843 8.60 19.93 -7.45
CA PRO A 843 9.47 20.54 -6.43
C PRO A 843 10.90 20.77 -6.92
N THR A 844 11.59 21.72 -6.29
CA THR A 844 12.97 22.09 -6.60
C THR A 844 13.84 21.90 -5.36
N ALA A 845 14.66 20.85 -5.34
CA ALA A 845 15.62 20.62 -4.27
C ALA A 845 16.80 21.62 -4.33
N SER A 846 17.35 21.98 -3.17
CA SER A 846 18.53 22.84 -3.03
C SER A 846 19.83 22.13 -3.45
N SER A 847 19.91 20.82 -3.17
CA SER A 847 21.01 19.91 -3.54
C SER A 847 20.47 18.69 -4.27
N LYS A 848 21.28 18.11 -5.18
CA LYS A 848 20.98 16.82 -5.83
C LYS A 848 21.29 15.60 -4.95
N LYS A 849 21.77 15.80 -3.72
CA LYS A 849 22.17 14.73 -2.80
C LYS A 849 20.96 13.91 -2.35
N GLY A 850 21.06 12.59 -2.48
CA GLY A 850 19.99 11.65 -2.17
C GLY A 850 20.45 10.28 -1.67
N LEU A 851 19.53 9.53 -1.10
CA LEU A 851 19.79 8.26 -0.43
C LEU A 851 18.59 7.30 -0.61
N GLN A 852 18.85 6.01 -0.82
CA GLN A 852 17.92 4.94 -0.46
C GLN A 852 18.05 4.77 1.06
N ILE A 853 17.00 5.16 1.78
CA ILE A 853 16.99 5.26 3.25
C ILE A 853 16.42 4.00 3.90
N ASN A 854 16.84 3.73 5.12
CA ASN A 854 16.17 2.78 6.00
C ASN A 854 15.11 3.57 6.81
N ALA A 855 13.90 3.04 6.96
CA ALA A 855 12.77 3.80 7.54
C ALA A 855 13.01 4.25 8.99
N GLY A 856 13.68 3.42 9.80
CA GLY A 856 14.11 3.77 11.17
C GLY A 856 15.30 4.73 11.26
N MET A 857 15.81 5.28 10.14
CA MET A 857 16.98 6.18 10.11
C MET A 857 16.66 7.59 9.59
N LEU A 858 15.41 8.04 9.77
CA LEU A 858 14.96 9.37 9.31
C LEU A 858 15.78 10.52 9.92
N ASN A 859 16.22 10.42 11.17
CA ASN A 859 17.06 11.44 11.80
C ASN A 859 18.47 11.50 11.20
N ASP A 860 19.08 10.38 10.81
CA ASP A 860 20.36 10.41 10.10
C ASP A 860 20.19 10.89 8.64
N ALA A 861 19.03 10.66 8.00
CA ALA A 861 18.70 11.26 6.71
C ALA A 861 18.49 12.80 6.80
N LYS A 862 17.89 13.28 7.89
CA LYS A 862 17.78 14.70 8.24
C LYS A 862 19.16 15.32 8.43
N ASP A 863 20.00 14.70 9.26
CA ASP A 863 21.35 15.16 9.62
C ASP A 863 22.34 15.12 8.44
N LEU A 864 22.25 14.09 7.59
CA LEU A 864 22.97 14.04 6.32
C LEU A 864 22.55 15.13 5.34
N GLY A 865 21.44 15.84 5.57
CA GLY A 865 20.94 16.89 4.68
C GLY A 865 20.43 16.33 3.34
N ILE A 866 19.73 15.19 3.37
CA ILE A 866 19.17 14.56 2.17
C ILE A 866 18.05 15.43 1.58
N LYS A 867 17.99 15.52 0.24
CA LYS A 867 16.89 16.22 -0.47
C LYS A 867 16.28 15.43 -1.63
N HIS A 868 16.74 14.19 -1.85
CA HIS A 868 16.13 13.23 -2.77
C HIS A 868 16.12 11.85 -2.13
N VAL A 869 14.97 11.17 -2.15
CA VAL A 869 14.84 9.79 -1.65
C VAL A 869 14.34 8.89 -2.77
N ALA A 870 14.82 7.65 -2.78
CA ALA A 870 14.18 6.54 -3.48
C ALA A 870 13.72 5.50 -2.45
N TYR A 871 12.52 4.94 -2.63
CA TYR A 871 11.95 3.95 -1.72
C TYR A 871 11.07 2.94 -2.45
N ASN A 872 11.05 1.69 -2.00
CA ASN A 872 10.36 0.58 -2.67
C ASN A 872 8.90 0.46 -2.25
N ILE A 873 8.01 0.20 -3.23
CA ILE A 873 6.61 -0.18 -3.02
C ILE A 873 6.32 -1.50 -3.77
N PRO A 874 6.53 -2.66 -3.12
CA PRO A 874 6.15 -3.96 -3.67
C PRO A 874 4.63 -4.18 -3.61
N LEU A 875 4.00 -4.33 -4.77
CA LEU A 875 2.54 -4.51 -4.87
C LEU A 875 2.03 -5.77 -4.16
N ASN A 876 2.89 -6.78 -4.00
CA ASN A 876 2.60 -8.01 -3.26
C ASN A 876 2.54 -7.84 -1.73
N LEU A 877 3.04 -6.73 -1.19
CA LEU A 877 2.92 -6.40 0.24
C LEU A 877 1.72 -5.48 0.53
N ILE A 878 1.37 -4.58 -0.41
CA ILE A 878 0.28 -3.61 -0.18
C ILE A 878 -1.10 -4.06 -0.65
N ILE A 879 -1.23 -5.00 -1.59
CA ILE A 879 -2.54 -5.53 -2.00
C ILE A 879 -3.00 -6.56 -0.96
N ALA A 880 -4.23 -6.41 -0.44
CA ALA A 880 -4.80 -7.34 0.53
C ALA A 880 -4.86 -8.78 -0.04
N ALA A 881 -4.66 -9.77 0.82
CA ALA A 881 -4.94 -11.18 0.55
C ALA A 881 -6.46 -11.45 0.65
N PRO A 882 -6.98 -12.57 0.12
CA PRO A 882 -8.43 -12.82 0.08
C PRO A 882 -9.17 -12.80 1.42
N GLY A 883 -8.52 -13.18 2.53
CA GLY A 883 -9.10 -13.07 3.89
C GLY A 883 -9.03 -11.66 4.50
N GLU A 884 -8.18 -10.79 3.96
CA GLU A 884 -7.93 -9.44 4.48
C GLU A 884 -8.84 -8.38 3.88
N THR A 885 -9.76 -8.74 2.97
CA THR A 885 -10.66 -7.80 2.27
C THR A 885 -11.84 -7.37 3.17
N ASN A 886 -11.51 -6.87 4.35
CA ASN A 886 -12.44 -6.35 5.34
C ASN A 886 -11.87 -5.05 5.94
N TYR A 887 -12.77 -4.24 6.51
CA TYR A 887 -12.44 -2.93 7.11
C TYR A 887 -11.38 -2.99 8.24
N ARG A 888 -11.15 -4.17 8.85
CA ARG A 888 -10.15 -4.33 9.91
C ARG A 888 -8.73 -4.31 9.36
N SER A 889 -8.41 -5.24 8.47
CA SER A 889 -7.04 -5.39 7.95
C SER A 889 -6.76 -4.63 6.65
N SER A 890 -7.74 -3.96 6.03
CA SER A 890 -7.52 -3.22 4.78
C SER A 890 -8.27 -1.89 4.63
N VAL A 891 -7.68 -1.02 3.79
CA VAL A 891 -8.28 0.20 3.24
C VAL A 891 -8.95 -0.16 1.92
N ASP A 892 -10.22 0.20 1.75
CA ASP A 892 -10.96 0.03 0.51
C ASP A 892 -10.69 1.17 -0.49
N TYR A 893 -11.04 0.92 -1.75
CA TYR A 893 -10.89 1.89 -2.83
C TYR A 893 -11.86 1.58 -3.97
N GLU A 894 -12.86 2.44 -4.17
CA GLU A 894 -13.82 2.35 -5.27
C GLU A 894 -13.24 2.83 -6.59
N TYR A 895 -13.02 1.91 -7.54
CA TYR A 895 -12.42 2.24 -8.84
C TYR A 895 -13.24 1.75 -10.02
N ASN A 896 -13.90 2.69 -10.69
CA ASN A 896 -14.83 2.46 -11.80
C ASN A 896 -16.07 1.60 -11.44
N GLY A 897 -16.47 1.57 -10.15
CA GLY A 897 -17.64 0.84 -9.65
C GLY A 897 -17.37 -0.64 -9.37
N GLU A 898 -16.15 -0.95 -8.95
CA GLU A 898 -15.74 -2.22 -8.33
C GLU A 898 -14.75 -1.84 -7.20
N THR A 899 -14.83 -2.52 -6.04
CA THR A 899 -14.01 -2.23 -4.84
C THR A 899 -12.67 -2.98 -4.89
N TYR A 900 -11.59 -2.33 -4.44
CA TYR A 900 -10.25 -2.93 -4.31
C TYR A 900 -9.69 -2.66 -2.92
N TRP A 901 -8.87 -3.56 -2.38
CA TRP A 901 -8.47 -3.56 -0.98
C TRP A 901 -6.94 -3.57 -0.82
N PHE A 902 -6.42 -2.78 0.13
CA PHE A 902 -4.99 -2.60 0.39
C PHE A 902 -4.67 -2.75 1.89
N ARG A 903 -3.60 -3.46 2.27
CA ARG A 903 -3.26 -3.77 3.68
C ARG A 903 -3.11 -2.50 4.52
N LYS A 904 -3.92 -2.35 5.57
CA LYS A 904 -4.08 -1.11 6.36
C LYS A 904 -2.77 -0.68 7.04
N GLY A 905 -2.13 -1.58 7.79
CA GLY A 905 -0.85 -1.31 8.46
C GLY A 905 0.28 -0.95 7.48
N MET A 906 0.44 -1.73 6.41
CA MET A 906 1.45 -1.43 5.36
C MET A 906 1.24 -0.06 4.72
N ILE A 907 -0.01 0.33 4.45
CA ILE A 907 -0.33 1.65 3.89
C ILE A 907 -0.06 2.76 4.92
N ALA A 908 -0.45 2.59 6.19
CA ALA A 908 -0.16 3.56 7.25
C ALA A 908 1.35 3.79 7.46
N ALA A 909 2.17 2.74 7.34
CA ALA A 909 3.63 2.86 7.38
C ALA A 909 4.19 3.70 6.22
N TYR A 910 3.67 3.52 4.99
CA TYR A 910 4.02 4.38 3.85
C TYR A 910 3.53 5.82 4.02
N ASP A 911 2.34 6.04 4.57
CA ASP A 911 1.81 7.37 4.86
C ASP A 911 2.70 8.12 5.86
N SER A 912 3.07 7.47 6.98
CA SER A 912 3.94 8.05 8.00
C SER A 912 5.33 8.36 7.44
N LEU A 913 5.92 7.44 6.67
CA LEU A 913 7.21 7.64 6.01
C LEU A 913 7.17 8.83 5.03
N PHE A 914 6.24 8.85 4.08
CA PHE A 914 6.21 9.89 3.05
C PHE A 914 5.79 11.25 3.60
N ARG A 915 4.98 11.31 4.68
CA ARG A 915 4.66 12.52 5.42
C ARG A 915 5.91 13.10 6.11
N ASN A 916 6.67 12.27 6.80
CA ASN A 916 7.94 12.68 7.42
C ASN A 916 8.98 13.16 6.40
N LEU A 917 9.10 12.49 5.25
CA LEU A 917 10.01 12.92 4.18
C LEU A 917 9.62 14.26 3.55
N GLU A 918 8.32 14.51 3.38
CA GLU A 918 7.84 15.79 2.87
C GLU A 918 8.10 16.93 3.88
N ASN A 919 7.85 16.70 5.17
CA ASN A 919 8.14 17.64 6.25
C ASN A 919 9.63 18.04 6.34
N GLN A 920 10.52 17.27 5.71
CA GLN A 920 11.96 17.53 5.63
C GLN A 920 12.43 18.05 4.24
N ASP A 921 11.52 18.57 3.41
CA ASP A 921 11.75 19.02 2.01
C ASP A 921 12.37 17.95 1.09
N MET A 922 12.13 16.65 1.31
CA MET A 922 12.72 15.61 0.48
C MET A 922 11.87 15.28 -0.76
N VAL A 923 12.52 15.24 -1.94
CA VAL A 923 11.87 14.87 -3.20
C VAL A 923 11.78 13.35 -3.30
N VAL A 924 10.65 12.79 -2.87
CA VAL A 924 10.38 11.34 -2.83
C VAL A 924 10.21 10.73 -4.24
N SER A 925 10.80 9.55 -4.42
CA SER A 925 10.74 8.74 -5.65
C SER A 925 10.36 7.29 -5.34
N ALA A 926 9.09 6.94 -5.53
CA ALA A 926 8.62 5.57 -5.31
C ALA A 926 9.03 4.64 -6.46
N ILE A 927 9.55 3.46 -6.12
CA ILE A 927 9.87 2.38 -7.04
C ILE A 927 8.76 1.33 -6.93
N VAL A 928 7.88 1.23 -7.93
CA VAL A 928 6.73 0.32 -7.89
C VAL A 928 7.10 -1.04 -8.48
N LEU A 929 7.02 -2.08 -7.65
CA LEU A 929 7.56 -3.42 -7.87
C LEU A 929 6.46 -4.48 -7.75
N LEU A 930 6.70 -5.69 -8.25
CA LEU A 930 5.81 -6.84 -8.04
C LEU A 930 6.70 -8.07 -7.84
N GLY A 931 6.81 -8.53 -6.60
CA GLY A 931 7.40 -9.84 -6.28
C GLY A 931 6.39 -10.98 -6.50
N TRP A 932 6.77 -12.18 -6.07
CA TRP A 932 5.87 -13.35 -6.09
C TRP A 932 4.90 -13.34 -4.90
N ARG A 933 3.66 -13.79 -5.15
CA ARG A 933 2.66 -14.21 -4.16
C ARG A 933 1.62 -15.02 -4.95
N ASP A 934 1.26 -16.23 -4.54
CA ASP A 934 0.58 -17.18 -5.42
C ASP A 934 -0.81 -16.70 -5.88
N ASP A 935 -1.58 -16.10 -4.97
CA ASP A 935 -2.86 -15.46 -5.24
C ASP A 935 -2.74 -14.28 -6.22
N LEU A 936 -1.59 -13.58 -6.25
CA LEU A 936 -1.30 -12.45 -7.12
C LEU A 936 -0.59 -12.83 -8.44
N THR A 937 -0.28 -14.10 -8.69
CA THR A 937 0.32 -14.55 -9.97
C THR A 937 -0.50 -14.16 -11.20
N TYR A 938 -1.80 -13.89 -11.05
CA TYR A 938 -2.61 -13.33 -12.13
C TYR A 938 -2.15 -11.94 -12.59
N LEU A 939 -1.52 -11.14 -11.71
CA LEU A 939 -0.89 -9.84 -11.99
C LEU A 939 0.43 -9.97 -12.76
N ILE A 940 1.06 -11.14 -12.76
CA ILE A 940 2.28 -11.42 -13.53
C ILE A 940 1.89 -11.76 -14.98
N THR A 941 2.63 -11.20 -15.95
CA THR A 941 2.43 -11.46 -17.39
C THR A 941 2.42 -12.98 -17.66
N PRO A 942 1.46 -13.53 -18.44
CA PRO A 942 1.25 -14.99 -18.50
C PRO A 942 2.43 -15.83 -18.98
N SER A 943 3.45 -15.22 -19.59
CA SER A 943 4.68 -15.91 -20.00
C SER A 943 5.74 -16.00 -18.89
N GLY A 944 5.69 -15.16 -17.85
CA GLY A 944 6.70 -15.09 -16.79
C GLY A 944 6.21 -15.57 -15.43
N ARG A 945 5.26 -16.51 -15.39
CA ARG A 945 4.71 -17.08 -14.16
C ARG A 945 5.55 -18.28 -13.74
N GLU A 946 6.70 -17.95 -13.16
CA GLU A 946 7.76 -18.85 -12.73
C GLU A 946 8.29 -18.25 -11.42
N PRO A 947 8.29 -18.97 -10.28
CA PRO A 947 8.81 -18.43 -9.02
C PRO A 947 10.34 -18.29 -9.06
N GLY A 948 10.93 -17.62 -8.07
CA GLY A 948 12.39 -17.49 -7.96
C GLY A 948 13.04 -16.35 -8.77
N HIS A 949 12.25 -15.35 -9.19
CA HIS A 949 12.76 -14.09 -9.74
C HIS A 949 12.39 -12.93 -8.80
N ASN A 950 13.28 -11.94 -8.65
CA ASN A 950 13.13 -10.88 -7.66
C ASN A 950 11.86 -10.05 -7.91
N TYR A 951 11.66 -9.56 -9.14
CA TYR A 951 10.43 -8.84 -9.53
C TYR A 951 9.97 -9.16 -10.95
N TYR A 952 8.70 -8.90 -11.24
CA TYR A 952 7.98 -9.36 -12.42
C TYR A 952 7.34 -8.23 -13.26
N ASN A 953 7.08 -8.51 -14.54
CA ASN A 953 6.44 -7.59 -15.47
C ASN A 953 4.90 -7.72 -15.46
N PHE A 954 4.20 -6.60 -15.33
CA PHE A 954 2.76 -6.57 -15.04
C PHE A 954 1.85 -7.08 -16.18
N ASN A 955 0.76 -7.76 -15.84
CA ASN A 955 -0.17 -8.39 -16.77
C ASN A 955 -1.21 -7.40 -17.34
N THR A 956 -0.78 -6.60 -18.31
CA THR A 956 -1.69 -5.75 -19.08
C THR A 956 -2.62 -6.48 -20.06
N SER A 957 -2.63 -7.82 -20.05
CA SER A 957 -3.32 -8.67 -21.04
C SER A 957 -4.59 -9.39 -20.55
N SER A 958 -4.88 -9.38 -19.24
CA SER A 958 -6.15 -9.86 -18.65
C SER A 958 -7.15 -8.71 -18.40
N LYS A 959 -8.43 -9.01 -18.12
CA LYS A 959 -9.35 -8.01 -17.54
C LYS A 959 -8.96 -7.79 -16.08
N ASN A 960 -9.08 -8.82 -15.26
CA ASN A 960 -9.00 -8.72 -13.80
C ASN A 960 -7.66 -8.15 -13.33
N ALA A 961 -6.54 -8.65 -13.86
CA ALA A 961 -5.22 -8.12 -13.53
C ALA A 961 -5.06 -6.65 -13.92
N ARG A 962 -5.63 -6.26 -15.06
CA ARG A 962 -5.59 -4.88 -15.52
C ARG A 962 -6.47 -3.97 -14.68
N ASN A 963 -7.66 -4.43 -14.30
CA ASN A 963 -8.56 -3.75 -13.36
C ASN A 963 -7.84 -3.46 -12.03
N GLN A 964 -7.27 -4.49 -11.40
CA GLN A 964 -6.46 -4.36 -10.18
C GLN A 964 -5.32 -3.34 -10.37
N LEU A 965 -4.51 -3.48 -11.43
CA LEU A 965 -3.40 -2.57 -11.68
C LEU A 965 -3.85 -1.12 -11.97
N GLU A 966 -4.97 -0.90 -12.69
CA GLU A 966 -5.53 0.43 -12.92
C GLU A 966 -6.01 1.07 -11.60
N ALA A 967 -6.65 0.29 -10.73
CA ALA A 967 -7.02 0.72 -9.38
C ALA A 967 -5.78 1.03 -8.52
N THR A 968 -4.84 0.10 -8.40
CA THR A 968 -3.61 0.24 -7.60
C THR A 968 -2.77 1.45 -8.01
N PHE A 969 -2.58 1.71 -9.31
CA PHE A 969 -1.87 2.92 -9.77
C PHE A 969 -2.66 4.21 -9.57
N SER A 970 -3.99 4.16 -9.42
CA SER A 970 -4.83 5.33 -9.16
C SER A 970 -4.86 5.63 -7.67
N PHE A 971 -5.12 4.63 -6.82
CA PHE A 971 -5.03 4.68 -5.35
C PHE A 971 -3.70 5.28 -4.88
N LEU A 972 -2.57 4.70 -5.29
CA LEU A 972 -1.24 5.20 -4.92
C LEU A 972 -0.99 6.64 -5.41
N ALA A 973 -1.53 7.00 -6.59
CA ALA A 973 -1.37 8.35 -7.13
C ALA A 973 -2.25 9.38 -6.43
N GLU A 974 -3.45 9.01 -5.98
CA GLU A 974 -4.40 9.87 -5.27
C GLU A 974 -3.97 10.06 -3.82
N ARG A 975 -3.64 8.96 -3.12
CA ARG A 975 -3.20 8.97 -1.73
C ARG A 975 -2.00 9.89 -1.50
N TYR A 976 -1.00 9.80 -2.39
CA TYR A 976 0.26 10.56 -2.29
C TYR A 976 0.35 11.77 -3.24
N ALA A 977 -0.79 12.33 -3.67
CA ALA A 977 -0.80 13.59 -4.41
C ALA A 977 -0.74 14.83 -3.50
N SER A 978 -1.32 14.76 -2.29
CA SER A 978 -1.47 15.86 -1.34
C SER A 978 -0.85 15.55 0.02
N GLY A 979 0.15 16.34 0.39
CA GLY A 979 1.00 16.08 1.55
C GLY A 979 0.35 16.11 2.93
N ALA A 980 -0.69 16.93 3.09
CA ALA A 980 -1.27 17.31 4.39
C ALA A 980 -1.91 16.17 5.20
N GLN A 981 -1.96 14.95 4.67
CA GLN A 981 -2.44 13.75 5.39
C GLN A 981 -1.48 12.57 5.25
N ASN A 982 -1.03 12.27 4.01
CA ASN A 982 -0.30 11.03 3.69
C ASN A 982 1.12 11.25 3.12
N GLY A 983 1.61 12.50 3.08
CA GLY A 983 2.82 12.84 2.34
C GLY A 983 2.65 12.79 0.81
N LYS A 984 3.77 12.88 0.08
CA LYS A 984 3.75 13.20 -1.36
C LYS A 984 4.82 12.49 -2.18
N VAL A 985 4.39 11.83 -3.26
CA VAL A 985 5.26 11.12 -4.21
C VAL A 985 5.18 11.76 -5.59
N VAL A 986 6.26 12.46 -5.98
CA VAL A 986 6.31 13.22 -7.24
C VAL A 986 7.01 12.47 -8.38
N ASN A 987 7.91 11.54 -8.05
CA ASN A 987 8.64 10.68 -8.99
C ASN A 987 8.17 9.22 -8.82
N TRP A 988 7.98 8.54 -9.94
CA TRP A 988 7.46 7.18 -9.99
C TRP A 988 8.32 6.33 -10.94
N ILE A 989 9.11 5.42 -10.39
CA ILE A 989 9.93 4.45 -11.11
C ILE A 989 9.11 3.16 -11.26
N ILE A 990 9.05 2.61 -12.47
CA ILE A 990 8.12 1.51 -12.81
C ILE A 990 8.92 0.24 -13.13
N GLY A 991 8.89 -0.74 -12.22
CA GLY A 991 9.79 -1.91 -12.18
C GLY A 991 11.16 -1.58 -11.57
N ASN A 992 12.09 -2.55 -11.61
CA ASN A 992 13.53 -2.31 -11.41
C ASN A 992 14.32 -2.78 -12.64
N GLU A 993 15.52 -2.21 -12.87
CA GLU A 993 16.51 -2.54 -13.91
C GLU A 993 15.96 -3.23 -15.16
N VAL A 994 14.99 -2.62 -15.86
CA VAL A 994 14.10 -3.38 -16.76
C VAL A 994 14.78 -3.91 -18.01
N ASN A 995 16.05 -3.57 -18.26
CA ASN A 995 16.85 -4.22 -19.29
C ASN A 995 17.63 -5.46 -18.78
N SER A 996 17.95 -5.58 -17.50
CA SER A 996 18.38 -6.82 -16.83
C SER A 996 17.16 -7.67 -16.42
N PHE A 997 16.38 -7.99 -17.45
CA PHE A 997 15.01 -8.51 -17.38
C PHE A 997 14.87 -9.89 -16.74
N ASP A 998 15.92 -10.71 -16.70
CA ASP A 998 15.84 -12.08 -16.16
C ASP A 998 15.65 -12.09 -14.65
N ALA A 999 16.27 -11.16 -13.91
CA ALA A 999 16.17 -11.09 -12.44
C ALA A 999 15.20 -10.00 -11.97
N TRP A 1000 15.31 -8.79 -12.52
CA TRP A 1000 14.70 -7.59 -11.93
C TRP A 1000 13.36 -7.17 -12.56
N ASN A 1001 12.95 -7.77 -13.68
CA ASN A 1001 11.61 -7.56 -14.23
C ASN A 1001 11.12 -8.71 -15.11
N TYR A 1002 11.04 -9.91 -14.55
CA TYR A 1002 10.81 -11.14 -15.30
C TYR A 1002 9.49 -11.16 -16.06
N ALA A 1003 9.57 -11.68 -17.30
CA ALA A 1003 8.45 -11.75 -18.22
C ALA A 1003 8.43 -13.06 -19.05
N GLY A 1004 9.33 -14.00 -18.76
CA GLY A 1004 9.51 -15.26 -19.51
C GLY A 1004 9.66 -15.07 -21.01
N THR A 1005 10.44 -14.06 -21.44
CA THR A 1005 10.68 -13.84 -22.86
C THR A 1005 11.99 -13.13 -23.16
N LYS A 1006 12.96 -13.89 -23.69
CA LYS A 1006 14.30 -13.40 -24.07
C LYS A 1006 14.31 -12.68 -25.44
N SER A 1007 13.14 -12.29 -25.94
CA SER A 1007 12.96 -11.54 -27.19
C SER A 1007 12.73 -10.06 -26.88
N LEU A 1008 13.74 -9.23 -27.10
CA LEU A 1008 13.69 -7.77 -26.88
C LEU A 1008 12.41 -7.12 -27.44
N SER A 1009 11.95 -7.53 -28.62
CA SER A 1009 10.73 -6.98 -29.24
C SER A 1009 9.45 -7.33 -28.49
N LYS A 1010 9.35 -8.55 -27.95
CA LYS A 1010 8.18 -8.99 -27.17
C LYS A 1010 8.24 -8.44 -25.75
N TYR A 1011 9.42 -8.47 -25.13
CA TYR A 1011 9.68 -7.91 -23.81
C TYR A 1011 9.38 -6.40 -23.75
N THR A 1012 10.00 -5.61 -24.63
CA THR A 1012 9.80 -4.15 -24.65
C THR A 1012 8.35 -3.77 -24.96
N GLN A 1013 7.59 -4.61 -25.68
CA GLN A 1013 6.16 -4.36 -25.87
C GLN A 1013 5.37 -4.54 -24.57
N LEU A 1014 5.61 -5.64 -23.82
CA LEU A 1014 4.99 -5.87 -22.51
C LEU A 1014 5.28 -4.69 -21.56
N TYR A 1015 6.56 -4.34 -21.41
CA TYR A 1015 6.95 -3.19 -20.59
C TYR A 1015 6.35 -1.86 -21.07
N ALA A 1016 6.27 -1.60 -22.39
CA ALA A 1016 5.66 -0.37 -22.90
C ALA A 1016 4.14 -0.30 -22.70
N ASP A 1017 3.44 -1.44 -22.74
CA ASP A 1017 2.02 -1.52 -22.40
C ASP A 1017 1.80 -1.34 -20.87
N SER A 1018 2.72 -1.84 -20.03
CA SER A 1018 2.75 -1.69 -18.56
C SER A 1018 3.09 -0.27 -18.10
N PHE A 1019 4.16 0.34 -18.61
CA PHE A 1019 4.52 1.73 -18.33
C PHE A 1019 3.40 2.70 -18.74
N ARG A 1020 2.70 2.42 -19.85
CA ARG A 1020 1.53 3.20 -20.26
C ARG A 1020 0.35 3.07 -19.29
N LEU A 1021 0.24 1.96 -18.57
CA LEU A 1021 -0.81 1.77 -17.57
C LEU A 1021 -0.63 2.74 -16.41
N ALA A 1022 0.53 2.65 -15.75
CA ALA A 1022 0.95 3.55 -14.69
C ALA A 1022 0.92 5.02 -15.16
N TYR A 1023 1.43 5.31 -16.37
CA TYR A 1023 1.40 6.67 -16.92
C TYR A 1023 -0.02 7.21 -17.03
N ASN A 1024 -1.00 6.43 -17.52
CA ASN A 1024 -2.34 6.97 -17.69
C ASN A 1024 -3.02 7.28 -16.35
N ALA A 1025 -2.82 6.46 -15.31
CA ALA A 1025 -3.39 6.65 -13.98
C ALA A 1025 -2.67 7.76 -13.19
N ILE A 1026 -1.36 7.62 -12.97
CA ILE A 1026 -0.57 8.60 -12.19
C ILE A 1026 -0.65 10.00 -12.80
N LYS A 1027 -0.69 10.10 -14.14
CA LYS A 1027 -0.85 11.39 -14.83
C LYS A 1027 -2.29 11.88 -14.93
N SER A 1028 -3.32 11.05 -14.74
CA SER A 1028 -4.69 11.54 -14.62
C SER A 1028 -5.00 12.14 -13.27
N VAL A 1029 -4.15 11.91 -12.27
CA VAL A 1029 -4.28 12.43 -10.91
C VAL A 1029 -3.39 13.65 -10.69
N TYR A 1030 -2.06 13.49 -10.82
CA TYR A 1030 -1.10 14.59 -10.64
C TYR A 1030 -0.45 15.03 -11.96
N SER A 1031 -0.79 16.25 -12.40
CA SER A 1031 -0.47 16.77 -13.73
C SER A 1031 1.02 16.97 -13.98
N ASN A 1032 1.82 17.15 -12.93
CA ASN A 1032 3.28 17.36 -13.00
C ASN A 1032 4.14 16.18 -12.49
N ALA A 1033 3.53 15.10 -11.98
CA ALA A 1033 4.20 13.82 -11.67
C ALA A 1033 5.13 13.34 -12.78
N ARG A 1034 6.24 12.70 -12.42
CA ARG A 1034 7.23 12.21 -13.37
C ARG A 1034 7.37 10.69 -13.30
N LEU A 1035 7.16 10.02 -14.43
CA LEU A 1035 7.40 8.58 -14.54
C LEU A 1035 8.78 8.30 -15.16
N TYR A 1036 9.43 7.26 -14.65
CA TYR A 1036 10.81 6.88 -14.94
C TYR A 1036 10.92 5.41 -15.38
N VAL A 1037 11.75 5.18 -16.40
CA VAL A 1037 12.19 3.85 -16.84
C VAL A 1037 13.52 3.56 -16.13
N PRO A 1038 13.65 2.51 -15.30
CA PRO A 1038 14.91 2.17 -14.62
C PRO A 1038 15.77 1.24 -15.48
N LEU A 1039 17.06 1.54 -15.61
CA LEU A 1039 18.03 0.70 -16.33
C LEU A 1039 19.33 0.55 -15.54
N ASP A 1040 20.01 -0.57 -15.74
CA ASP A 1040 21.36 -0.83 -15.23
C ASP A 1040 22.45 -0.13 -16.09
N GLN A 1041 23.71 -0.30 -15.67
CA GLN A 1041 24.87 0.23 -16.39
C GLN A 1041 25.17 -0.45 -17.75
N CYS A 1042 24.48 -1.53 -18.15
CA CYS A 1042 24.72 -2.30 -19.37
C CYS A 1042 24.16 -1.60 -20.62
N TRP A 1043 24.93 -0.67 -21.18
CA TRP A 1043 24.45 0.22 -22.24
C TRP A 1043 24.39 -0.42 -23.63
N THR A 1044 25.42 -1.17 -24.03
CA THR A 1044 25.43 -1.96 -25.29
C THR A 1044 25.74 -3.45 -25.09
N ILE A 1045 25.88 -3.90 -23.84
CA ILE A 1045 26.00 -5.31 -23.49
C ILE A 1045 24.60 -5.96 -23.55
N SER A 1046 24.45 -6.97 -24.42
CA SER A 1046 23.30 -7.88 -24.44
C SER A 1046 23.78 -9.31 -24.24
N ASN A 1047 23.12 -10.08 -23.38
CA ASN A 1047 23.45 -11.46 -23.06
C ASN A 1047 22.15 -12.30 -22.88
N SER A 1048 22.20 -13.43 -22.16
CA SER A 1048 21.03 -14.30 -21.92
C SER A 1048 20.04 -13.79 -20.86
N ALA A 1049 20.39 -12.76 -20.11
CA ALA A 1049 19.65 -12.20 -18.98
C ALA A 1049 19.46 -10.66 -19.05
N THR A 1050 20.30 -9.97 -19.83
CA THR A 1050 20.32 -8.52 -19.99
C THR A 1050 20.23 -8.13 -21.46
N PHE A 1051 19.46 -7.08 -21.77
CA PHE A 1051 19.51 -6.35 -23.04
C PHE A 1051 20.33 -5.05 -22.87
N GLY A 1052 21.03 -4.63 -23.92
CA GLY A 1052 21.70 -3.33 -23.93
C GLY A 1052 20.69 -2.19 -23.81
N GLY A 1053 20.79 -1.38 -22.75
CA GLY A 1053 19.86 -0.30 -22.43
C GLY A 1053 19.63 0.69 -23.58
N LYS A 1054 20.63 0.90 -24.45
CA LYS A 1054 20.50 1.69 -25.68
C LYS A 1054 19.45 1.13 -26.65
N GLU A 1055 19.57 -0.16 -27.00
CA GLU A 1055 18.64 -0.80 -27.95
C GLU A 1055 17.24 -0.90 -27.35
N PHE A 1056 17.17 -1.17 -26.04
CA PHE A 1056 15.91 -1.15 -25.29
C PHE A 1056 15.21 0.21 -25.34
N LEU A 1057 15.89 1.33 -25.07
CA LEU A 1057 15.30 2.67 -25.14
C LEU A 1057 14.89 3.06 -26.57
N GLU A 1058 15.70 2.74 -27.58
CA GLU A 1058 15.35 2.95 -28.99
C GLU A 1058 14.07 2.16 -29.37
N LYS A 1059 13.92 0.94 -28.85
CA LYS A 1059 12.73 0.10 -29.06
C LYS A 1059 11.51 0.60 -28.28
N PHE A 1060 11.68 0.99 -27.03
CA PHE A 1060 10.64 1.48 -26.12
C PHE A 1060 10.02 2.77 -26.64
N ASP A 1061 10.83 3.80 -26.91
CA ASP A 1061 10.35 5.07 -27.44
C ASP A 1061 9.70 4.91 -28.83
N SER A 1062 10.14 3.94 -29.64
CA SER A 1062 9.47 3.56 -30.88
C SER A 1062 8.05 3.00 -30.63
N TYR A 1063 7.87 2.07 -29.68
CA TYR A 1063 6.55 1.57 -29.29
C TYR A 1063 5.67 2.69 -28.69
N ILE A 1064 6.22 3.57 -27.84
CA ILE A 1064 5.50 4.72 -27.27
C ILE A 1064 5.05 5.70 -28.37
N LYS A 1065 5.92 6.02 -29.34
CA LYS A 1065 5.57 6.84 -30.52
C LYS A 1065 4.49 6.17 -31.38
N GLU A 1066 4.59 4.86 -31.62
CA GLU A 1066 3.60 4.11 -32.41
C GLU A 1066 2.23 4.02 -31.71
N THR A 1067 2.18 3.78 -30.40
CA THR A 1067 0.92 3.65 -29.64
C THR A 1067 0.31 5.00 -29.22
N GLY A 1068 1.10 6.09 -29.20
CA GLY A 1068 0.66 7.45 -28.89
C GLY A 1068 1.65 8.13 -27.95
N LYS A 1069 2.47 9.05 -28.46
CA LYS A 1069 3.61 9.58 -27.70
C LYS A 1069 3.14 10.23 -26.39
N ILE A 1070 3.63 9.67 -25.29
CA ILE A 1070 3.61 10.20 -23.93
C ILE A 1070 5.05 10.59 -23.52
N SER A 1071 5.22 11.29 -22.41
CA SER A 1071 6.54 11.60 -21.85
C SER A 1071 7.02 10.50 -20.90
N TRP A 1072 8.34 10.36 -20.79
CA TRP A 1072 9.02 9.45 -19.87
C TRP A 1072 10.39 10.06 -19.51
N ASN A 1073 10.92 9.65 -18.37
CA ASN A 1073 12.25 10.01 -17.86
C ASN A 1073 13.07 8.74 -17.60
N LEU A 1074 14.35 8.89 -17.28
CA LEU A 1074 15.27 7.77 -17.08
C LEU A 1074 15.75 7.70 -15.63
N ALA A 1075 15.51 6.58 -14.96
CA ALA A 1075 16.23 6.17 -13.78
C ALA A 1075 17.41 5.32 -14.26
N TYR A 1076 18.62 5.58 -13.77
CA TYR A 1076 19.82 4.94 -14.31
C TYR A 1076 20.82 4.58 -13.22
N HIS A 1077 21.17 3.30 -13.13
CA HIS A 1077 22.20 2.81 -12.23
C HIS A 1077 23.53 2.89 -13.00
N ALA A 1078 24.48 3.65 -12.47
CA ALA A 1078 25.69 4.09 -13.17
C ALA A 1078 26.93 3.62 -12.41
N TYR A 1079 26.80 2.43 -11.83
CA TYR A 1079 27.76 1.82 -10.93
C TYR A 1079 29.18 1.77 -11.51
N PRO A 1080 30.21 1.69 -10.65
CA PRO A 1080 31.57 1.37 -11.09
C PRO A 1080 31.64 0.07 -11.90
N SER A 1081 32.68 -0.07 -12.72
CA SER A 1081 32.86 -1.22 -13.60
C SER A 1081 34.32 -1.72 -13.49
N PRO A 1082 34.58 -2.86 -12.82
CA PRO A 1082 33.63 -3.71 -12.07
C PRO A 1082 33.03 -3.02 -10.83
N LEU A 1083 31.92 -3.55 -10.31
CA LEU A 1083 31.22 -3.05 -9.11
C LEU A 1083 32.15 -2.91 -7.89
N THR A 1084 33.03 -3.89 -7.70
CA THR A 1084 34.01 -3.95 -6.59
C THR A 1084 35.20 -2.99 -6.73
N GLU A 1085 35.30 -2.18 -7.79
CA GLU A 1085 36.34 -1.16 -7.96
C GLU A 1085 35.74 0.25 -7.80
N PRO A 1086 35.77 0.85 -6.59
CA PRO A 1086 35.13 2.14 -6.33
C PRO A 1086 35.79 3.29 -7.12
N ARG A 1087 37.03 3.12 -7.60
CA ARG A 1087 37.77 4.14 -8.34
C ARG A 1087 37.33 4.18 -9.81
N PHE A 1088 36.05 4.47 -10.06
CA PHE A 1088 35.44 4.47 -11.40
C PHE A 1088 36.26 5.19 -12.49
N TRP A 1089 36.99 6.24 -12.12
CA TRP A 1089 37.87 7.01 -13.01
C TRP A 1089 39.11 6.26 -13.52
N LYS A 1090 39.38 5.06 -12.99
CA LYS A 1090 40.39 4.13 -13.52
C LYS A 1090 39.88 3.33 -14.71
N ASN A 1091 38.56 3.14 -14.85
CA ASN A 1091 37.93 2.29 -15.88
C ASN A 1091 38.65 0.92 -16.00
N ALA A 1092 38.78 0.20 -14.87
CA ALA A 1092 39.76 -0.88 -14.72
C ALA A 1092 39.58 -2.06 -15.70
N ASN A 1093 38.35 -2.31 -16.16
CA ASN A 1093 38.03 -3.33 -17.17
C ASN A 1093 37.93 -2.77 -18.61
N GLY A 1094 38.15 -1.46 -18.81
CA GLY A 1094 38.07 -0.78 -20.11
C GLY A 1094 36.65 -0.54 -20.66
N GLN A 1095 35.59 -0.98 -19.98
CA GLN A 1095 34.22 -1.01 -20.51
C GLN A 1095 33.51 0.36 -20.52
N SER A 1096 33.96 1.33 -19.73
CA SER A 1096 33.38 2.68 -19.66
C SER A 1096 34.06 3.64 -20.65
N GLN A 1097 33.68 3.55 -21.92
CA GLN A 1097 34.24 4.34 -23.02
C GLN A 1097 33.51 5.67 -23.23
N ASN A 1098 34.22 6.68 -23.74
CA ASN A 1098 33.67 8.02 -24.00
C ASN A 1098 32.99 8.17 -25.39
N ASN A 1099 32.17 7.20 -25.80
CA ASN A 1099 31.45 7.22 -27.09
C ASN A 1099 30.06 6.56 -27.03
N ASP A 1100 29.17 6.90 -27.98
CA ASP A 1100 27.77 6.41 -28.05
C ASP A 1100 27.61 4.87 -28.10
N ASN A 1101 28.69 4.09 -28.29
CA ASN A 1101 28.70 2.63 -28.36
C ASN A 1101 29.37 1.95 -27.15
N SER A 1102 29.70 2.71 -26.10
CA SER A 1102 30.31 2.17 -24.86
C SER A 1102 29.58 0.93 -24.34
N PRO A 1103 30.28 -0.19 -24.03
CA PRO A 1103 29.68 -1.37 -23.40
C PRO A 1103 28.89 -1.03 -22.13
N VAL A 1104 29.50 -0.22 -21.27
CA VAL A 1104 28.95 0.20 -19.97
C VAL A 1104 28.85 1.73 -19.91
N ILE A 1105 27.81 2.26 -19.26
CA ILE A 1105 27.81 3.63 -18.74
C ILE A 1105 27.95 3.56 -17.21
N SER A 1106 29.12 3.93 -16.71
CA SER A 1106 29.33 4.24 -15.31
C SER A 1106 29.32 5.76 -15.10
N ILE A 1107 29.38 6.20 -13.85
CA ILE A 1107 29.55 7.61 -13.51
C ILE A 1107 30.80 8.24 -14.18
N SER A 1108 31.81 7.43 -14.51
CA SER A 1108 33.04 7.88 -15.21
C SER A 1108 32.80 8.46 -16.61
N ASN A 1109 31.84 7.92 -17.36
CA ASN A 1109 31.52 8.30 -18.74
C ASN A 1109 30.07 8.80 -18.90
N ILE A 1110 29.39 9.15 -17.80
CA ILE A 1110 27.98 9.63 -17.74
C ILE A 1110 27.67 10.81 -18.69
N SER A 1111 28.70 11.54 -19.14
CA SER A 1111 28.55 12.55 -20.19
C SER A 1111 28.03 11.97 -21.51
N VAL A 1112 28.29 10.69 -21.82
CA VAL A 1112 27.78 9.99 -23.00
C VAL A 1112 26.27 9.82 -22.91
N LEU A 1113 25.76 9.21 -21.84
CA LEU A 1113 24.32 9.03 -21.62
C LEU A 1113 23.58 10.37 -21.65
N THR A 1114 24.06 11.36 -20.90
CA THR A 1114 23.40 12.68 -20.83
C THR A 1114 23.42 13.44 -22.17
N LYS A 1115 24.46 13.28 -23.00
CA LYS A 1115 24.46 13.77 -24.40
C LYS A 1115 23.48 12.98 -25.27
N TYR A 1116 23.48 11.65 -25.19
CA TYR A 1116 22.62 10.77 -25.98
C TYR A 1116 21.12 11.03 -25.69
N ILE A 1117 20.70 11.04 -24.42
CA ILE A 1117 19.30 11.33 -24.04
C ILE A 1117 18.87 12.72 -24.52
N LYS A 1118 19.73 13.75 -24.34
CA LYS A 1118 19.48 15.12 -24.82
C LYS A 1118 19.37 15.23 -26.34
N LYS A 1119 20.11 14.40 -27.09
CA LYS A 1119 20.18 14.33 -28.56
C LYS A 1119 18.99 13.57 -29.18
N HIS A 1120 18.60 12.44 -28.59
CA HIS A 1120 17.62 11.51 -29.19
C HIS A 1120 16.20 11.67 -28.65
N TYR A 1121 16.03 12.01 -27.36
CA TYR A 1121 14.72 12.16 -26.71
C TYR A 1121 14.40 13.62 -26.33
N GLY A 1122 15.44 14.40 -26.02
CA GLY A 1122 15.40 15.87 -25.90
C GLY A 1122 15.56 16.38 -24.47
N LYS A 1123 15.93 17.67 -24.31
CA LYS A 1123 16.26 18.30 -23.02
C LYS A 1123 15.17 18.27 -21.92
N LYS A 1124 13.96 17.80 -22.22
CA LYS A 1124 12.85 17.62 -21.27
C LYS A 1124 12.76 16.21 -20.68
N THR A 1125 13.37 15.20 -21.31
CA THR A 1125 13.57 13.89 -20.67
C THR A 1125 14.66 14.06 -19.63
N ARG A 1126 14.32 13.92 -18.35
CA ARG A 1126 15.24 14.04 -17.22
C ARG A 1126 15.87 12.71 -16.89
N ILE A 1127 16.98 12.76 -16.17
CA ILE A 1127 17.69 11.59 -15.65
C ILE A 1127 17.74 11.73 -14.12
N ILE A 1128 17.45 10.67 -13.39
CA ILE A 1128 17.87 10.51 -11.99
C ILE A 1128 18.86 9.35 -11.93
N LEU A 1129 19.89 9.49 -11.11
CA LEU A 1129 20.72 8.37 -10.72
C LEU A 1129 20.05 7.79 -9.47
N SER A 1130 19.14 6.84 -9.69
CA SER A 1130 18.20 6.31 -8.69
C SER A 1130 18.86 5.44 -7.62
N GLU A 1131 20.01 4.88 -7.94
CA GLU A 1131 20.75 3.95 -7.09
C GLU A 1131 22.22 3.97 -7.54
N GLN A 1132 23.16 4.14 -6.61
CA GLN A 1132 24.60 4.18 -6.88
C GLN A 1132 25.39 3.77 -5.64
N GLY A 1133 26.19 2.71 -5.74
CA GLY A 1133 27.06 2.24 -4.67
C GLY A 1133 28.55 2.40 -4.99
N PHE A 1134 29.36 2.60 -3.95
CA PHE A 1134 30.81 2.56 -4.02
C PHE A 1134 31.32 1.78 -2.80
N THR A 1135 32.06 0.69 -3.02
CA THR A 1135 32.51 -0.17 -1.92
C THR A 1135 33.65 0.44 -1.11
N SER A 1136 33.60 0.29 0.22
CA SER A 1136 34.73 0.52 1.14
C SER A 1136 35.62 -0.71 1.36
N ALA A 1137 35.33 -1.85 0.73
CA ALA A 1137 36.02 -3.12 0.95
C ALA A 1137 37.53 -3.06 0.67
N SER A 1138 38.26 -4.04 1.20
CA SER A 1138 39.67 -4.28 0.89
C SER A 1138 39.86 -4.55 -0.63
N PRO A 1139 40.88 -4.00 -1.30
CA PRO A 1139 42.01 -3.22 -0.77
C PRO A 1139 41.82 -1.68 -0.80
N TYR A 1140 40.59 -1.19 -0.93
CA TYR A 1140 40.33 0.23 -1.24
C TYR A 1140 40.11 1.11 0.00
N GLY A 1141 39.33 0.63 0.98
CA GLY A 1141 39.04 1.35 2.21
C GLY A 1141 38.10 2.56 2.05
N GLU A 1142 37.53 3.00 3.18
CA GLU A 1142 36.51 4.06 3.24
C GLU A 1142 36.95 5.39 2.64
N LYS A 1143 38.24 5.75 2.76
CA LYS A 1143 38.76 6.99 2.14
C LYS A 1143 38.70 6.94 0.61
N THR A 1144 38.74 5.76 0.01
CA THR A 1144 38.55 5.60 -1.44
C THR A 1144 37.08 5.65 -1.81
N GLN A 1145 36.19 5.02 -1.03
CA GLN A 1145 34.73 5.15 -1.15
C GLN A 1145 34.30 6.62 -1.08
N ALA A 1146 34.70 7.34 -0.03
CA ALA A 1146 34.36 8.75 0.19
C ALA A 1146 34.88 9.67 -0.93
N ALA A 1147 36.06 9.36 -1.49
CA ALA A 1147 36.60 10.08 -2.64
C ALA A 1147 35.80 9.82 -3.93
N ALA A 1148 35.25 8.60 -4.10
CA ALA A 1148 34.37 8.26 -5.21
C ALA A 1148 33.00 8.95 -5.08
N ILE A 1149 32.36 8.88 -3.91
CA ILE A 1149 31.09 9.55 -3.61
C ILE A 1149 31.16 11.05 -3.91
N ALA A 1150 32.18 11.75 -3.38
CA ALA A 1150 32.35 13.19 -3.61
C ALA A 1150 32.54 13.54 -5.10
N TYR A 1151 33.29 12.73 -5.85
CA TYR A 1151 33.52 12.95 -7.28
C TYR A 1151 32.26 12.62 -8.12
N ALA A 1152 31.54 11.55 -7.79
CA ALA A 1152 30.27 11.18 -8.40
C ALA A 1152 29.20 12.26 -8.18
N TYR A 1153 29.13 12.82 -6.98
CA TYR A 1153 28.25 13.94 -6.65
C TYR A 1153 28.58 15.17 -7.48
N TYR A 1154 29.84 15.61 -7.54
CA TYR A 1154 30.20 16.77 -8.36
C TYR A 1154 29.97 16.55 -9.87
N LEU A 1155 30.21 15.35 -10.40
CA LEU A 1155 29.87 15.01 -11.78
C LEU A 1155 28.36 15.07 -12.06
N THR A 1156 27.53 14.81 -11.05
CA THR A 1156 26.07 14.89 -11.12
C THR A 1156 25.55 16.32 -10.95
N GLU A 1157 26.07 17.04 -9.95
CA GLU A 1157 25.65 18.39 -9.57
C GLU A 1157 25.83 19.37 -10.74
N PHE A 1158 27.01 19.39 -11.36
CA PHE A 1158 27.28 20.27 -12.50
C PHE A 1158 26.70 19.76 -13.85
N ASN A 1159 26.01 18.60 -13.88
CA ASN A 1159 25.35 18.08 -15.08
C ASN A 1159 23.88 18.51 -15.19
N SER A 1160 23.60 19.41 -16.13
CA SER A 1160 22.25 19.97 -16.41
C SER A 1160 21.18 18.98 -16.93
N MET A 1161 21.51 17.70 -17.14
CA MET A 1161 20.53 16.65 -17.53
C MET A 1161 20.13 15.71 -16.38
N ILE A 1162 20.89 15.71 -15.29
CA ILE A 1162 20.65 14.84 -14.12
C ILE A 1162 20.02 15.68 -13.00
N ASP A 1163 18.99 15.15 -12.36
CA ASP A 1163 18.23 15.83 -11.31
C ASP A 1163 18.60 15.36 -9.89
N SER A 1164 19.10 14.13 -9.70
CA SER A 1164 19.58 13.64 -8.40
C SER A 1164 20.74 12.64 -8.53
N LEU A 1165 21.55 12.52 -7.48
CA LEU A 1165 22.42 11.39 -7.17
C LEU A 1165 21.87 10.73 -5.89
N ILE A 1166 21.27 9.55 -6.03
CA ILE A 1166 20.76 8.74 -4.92
C ILE A 1166 21.76 7.61 -4.67
N LEU A 1167 22.31 7.51 -3.46
CA LEU A 1167 23.19 6.41 -3.08
C LEU A 1167 22.38 5.17 -2.68
N SER A 1168 22.90 4.00 -3.06
CA SER A 1168 22.74 2.76 -2.30
C SER A 1168 24.00 2.65 -1.44
N ARG A 1169 23.93 2.64 -0.10
CA ARG A 1169 22.75 2.54 0.78
C ARG A 1169 23.03 3.20 2.13
N HIS A 1170 22.07 3.23 3.04
CA HIS A 1170 22.23 3.83 4.37
C HIS A 1170 23.28 3.06 5.20
N VAL A 1171 23.08 1.74 5.35
CA VAL A 1171 23.93 0.78 6.07
C VAL A 1171 24.41 -0.31 5.11
N ASP A 1172 25.64 -0.83 5.27
CA ASP A 1172 26.06 -2.05 4.58
C ASP A 1172 25.04 -3.20 4.75
N ASN A 1173 24.76 -3.96 3.70
CA ASN A 1173 23.97 -5.19 3.80
C ASN A 1173 24.91 -6.40 3.93
N ILE A 1174 24.66 -7.28 4.91
CA ILE A 1174 25.56 -8.40 5.23
C ILE A 1174 25.76 -9.39 4.07
N ALA A 1175 24.79 -9.59 3.19
CA ALA A 1175 24.96 -10.40 1.99
C ALA A 1175 25.86 -9.70 0.96
N GLU A 1176 25.64 -8.41 0.69
CA GLU A 1176 26.45 -7.62 -0.24
C GLU A 1176 27.93 -7.52 0.19
N THR A 1177 28.20 -7.43 1.51
CA THR A 1177 29.60 -7.40 2.00
C THR A 1177 30.39 -8.68 1.67
N LYS A 1178 29.74 -9.84 1.54
CA LYS A 1178 30.38 -11.12 1.18
C LYS A 1178 30.93 -11.10 -0.25
N ASP A 1179 30.27 -10.38 -1.16
CA ASP A 1179 30.73 -10.10 -2.52
C ASP A 1179 31.71 -8.92 -2.60
N GLY A 1180 32.14 -8.36 -1.47
CA GLY A 1180 33.03 -7.20 -1.39
C GLY A 1180 32.33 -5.87 -1.68
N LEU A 1181 31.00 -5.79 -1.52
CA LEU A 1181 30.18 -4.61 -1.76
C LEU A 1181 29.76 -3.94 -0.43
N ASN A 1182 30.74 -3.39 0.28
CA ASN A 1182 30.50 -2.52 1.45
C ASN A 1182 30.06 -1.12 0.99
N LEU A 1183 28.85 -1.01 0.44
CA LEU A 1183 28.32 0.20 -0.21
C LEU A 1183 27.84 1.30 0.75
N GLY A 1184 27.50 0.94 2.00
CA GLY A 1184 26.82 1.81 2.96
C GLY A 1184 27.64 3.01 3.43
N LEU A 1185 26.94 4.05 3.91
CA LEU A 1185 27.53 5.17 4.64
C LEU A 1185 27.88 4.79 6.09
N TRP A 1186 27.11 3.86 6.67
CA TRP A 1186 27.42 3.16 7.91
C TRP A 1186 27.95 1.74 7.63
N SER A 1187 28.76 1.21 8.54
CA SER A 1187 28.96 -0.24 8.64
C SER A 1187 27.75 -0.91 9.29
N ASN A 1188 27.55 -2.19 8.98
CA ASN A 1188 26.54 -3.05 9.57
C ASN A 1188 26.98 -3.58 10.94
N ARG A 1189 26.04 -3.82 11.88
CA ARG A 1189 26.33 -4.56 13.11
C ARG A 1189 26.67 -6.03 12.75
N PRO A 1190 27.74 -6.63 13.29
CA PRO A 1190 28.02 -8.05 13.11
C PRO A 1190 26.79 -8.93 13.43
N GLY A 1191 26.58 -9.98 12.64
CA GLY A 1191 25.43 -10.89 12.77
C GLY A 1191 24.11 -10.38 12.17
N HIS A 1192 23.90 -9.07 12.09
CA HIS A 1192 22.64 -8.45 11.68
C HIS A 1192 22.58 -8.26 10.15
N ILE A 1193 21.41 -7.96 9.59
CA ILE A 1193 21.23 -7.86 8.12
C ILE A 1193 21.61 -6.47 7.58
N GLU A 1194 21.03 -5.40 8.14
CA GLU A 1194 21.22 -3.98 7.75
C GLU A 1194 21.08 -3.01 8.94
N GLU A 1195 21.68 -3.34 10.07
CA GLU A 1195 21.59 -2.53 11.29
C GLU A 1195 22.80 -1.59 11.44
N ALA A 1196 22.56 -0.30 11.71
CA ALA A 1196 23.60 0.71 11.71
C ALA A 1196 24.56 0.57 12.91
N TYR A 1197 25.86 0.42 12.64
CA TYR A 1197 26.87 0.23 13.69
C TYR A 1197 27.87 1.39 13.80
N GLN A 1198 28.66 1.68 12.76
CA GLN A 1198 29.65 2.78 12.83
C GLN A 1198 29.59 3.68 11.58
N LYS A 1199 29.59 5.01 11.81
CA LYS A 1199 29.65 6.03 10.75
C LYS A 1199 31.00 5.96 10.02
N LYS A 1200 31.02 5.44 8.79
CA LYS A 1200 32.24 5.38 7.97
C LYS A 1200 32.77 6.78 7.65
N TYR A 1201 34.03 6.87 7.24
CA TYR A 1201 34.63 8.12 6.72
C TYR A 1201 33.82 8.73 5.56
N ALA A 1202 33.06 7.92 4.80
CA ALA A 1202 32.13 8.38 3.78
C ALA A 1202 30.98 9.23 4.32
N TRP A 1203 30.40 8.88 5.48
CA TRP A 1203 29.28 9.59 6.09
C TRP A 1203 29.58 11.07 6.31
N LYS A 1204 30.72 11.40 6.94
CA LYS A 1204 31.14 12.79 7.21
C LYS A 1204 31.42 13.57 5.92
N VAL A 1205 31.91 12.90 4.87
CA VAL A 1205 32.09 13.54 3.56
C VAL A 1205 30.73 13.79 2.90
N PHE A 1206 29.78 12.87 3.03
CA PHE A 1206 28.44 12.98 2.46
C PHE A 1206 27.59 14.07 3.13
N LYS A 1207 27.63 14.22 4.47
CA LYS A 1207 26.98 15.32 5.20
C LYS A 1207 27.40 16.69 4.65
N TYR A 1208 28.71 16.91 4.44
CA TYR A 1208 29.26 18.25 4.19
C TYR A 1208 29.74 18.57 2.76
N MET A 1209 29.73 17.62 1.81
CA MET A 1209 30.30 17.85 0.45
C MET A 1209 29.53 18.89 -0.39
N ASP A 1210 28.31 19.23 -0.03
CA ASP A 1210 27.42 20.18 -0.71
C ASP A 1210 27.08 21.43 0.12
N THR A 1211 27.74 21.61 1.27
CA THR A 1211 27.63 22.79 2.15
C THR A 1211 28.80 23.77 1.90
N PRO A 1212 28.85 24.96 2.53
CA PRO A 1212 30.03 25.84 2.45
C PRO A 1212 31.37 25.15 2.81
N SER A 1213 31.35 24.11 3.65
CA SER A 1213 32.51 23.29 4.03
C SER A 1213 33.02 22.34 2.93
N SER A 1214 32.25 22.15 1.86
CA SER A 1214 32.50 21.30 0.67
C SER A 1214 33.97 21.23 0.21
N THR A 1215 34.61 22.38 0.05
CA THR A 1215 35.99 22.46 -0.48
C THR A 1215 37.04 21.99 0.54
N SER A 1216 36.75 22.09 1.84
CA SER A 1216 37.60 21.55 2.90
C SER A 1216 37.43 20.03 3.01
N VAL A 1217 36.19 19.57 3.21
CA VAL A 1217 35.91 18.15 3.47
C VAL A 1217 36.25 17.23 2.29
N THR A 1218 36.22 17.72 1.05
CA THR A 1218 36.59 16.94 -0.15
C THR A 1218 38.04 17.12 -0.60
N LYS A 1219 38.86 17.91 0.11
CA LYS A 1219 40.26 18.23 -0.27
C LYS A 1219 41.15 16.98 -0.37
N PHE A 1220 40.95 16.00 0.52
CA PHE A 1220 41.73 14.75 0.55
C PHE A 1220 41.53 13.90 -0.71
N ALA A 1221 40.31 13.88 -1.26
CA ALA A 1221 39.92 13.02 -2.38
C ALA A 1221 40.74 13.32 -3.65
N LEU A 1222 41.17 14.58 -3.84
CA LEU A 1222 42.04 14.98 -4.95
C LEU A 1222 43.37 14.20 -4.98
N LYS A 1223 43.95 13.88 -3.82
CA LYS A 1223 45.16 13.06 -3.71
C LYS A 1223 44.91 11.61 -4.14
N ILE A 1224 43.77 11.03 -3.76
CA ILE A 1224 43.36 9.65 -4.06
C ILE A 1224 43.00 9.50 -5.56
N ILE A 1225 42.32 10.50 -6.12
CA ILE A 1225 41.95 10.54 -7.54
C ILE A 1225 43.18 10.77 -8.43
N GLY A 1226 44.17 11.52 -7.94
CA GLY A 1226 45.36 11.94 -8.69
C GLY A 1226 45.19 13.27 -9.44
N ALA A 1227 44.31 14.15 -8.94
CA ALA A 1227 43.92 15.39 -9.61
C ALA A 1227 44.44 16.64 -8.88
N LYS A 1228 44.88 17.66 -9.63
CA LYS A 1228 45.38 18.92 -9.04
C LYS A 1228 44.26 19.86 -8.51
N ASN A 1229 43.03 19.73 -8.99
CA ASN A 1229 41.82 20.41 -8.49
C ASN A 1229 40.57 19.89 -9.22
N TRP A 1230 39.39 20.10 -8.61
CA TRP A 1230 38.09 19.67 -9.15
C TRP A 1230 37.77 20.25 -10.54
N LYS A 1231 38.14 21.50 -10.82
CA LYS A 1231 37.89 22.16 -12.12
C LYS A 1231 38.57 21.47 -13.31
N LYS A 1232 39.60 20.64 -13.09
CA LYS A 1232 40.24 19.83 -14.14
C LYS A 1232 39.52 18.51 -14.45
N ILE A 1233 38.68 18.01 -13.54
CA ILE A 1233 38.07 16.67 -13.63
C ILE A 1233 36.54 16.69 -13.64
N VAL A 1234 35.91 17.74 -13.12
CA VAL A 1234 34.45 17.94 -13.14
C VAL A 1234 34.10 19.07 -14.13
N PRO A 1235 33.45 18.77 -15.26
CA PRO A 1235 33.03 19.78 -16.23
C PRO A 1235 32.05 20.78 -15.61
N GLY A 1236 32.35 22.08 -15.74
CA GLY A 1236 31.48 23.15 -15.24
C GLY A 1236 31.56 23.47 -13.74
N TYR A 1237 32.44 22.79 -13.00
CA TYR A 1237 32.62 22.98 -11.55
C TYR A 1237 32.84 24.45 -11.12
N LYS A 1238 32.10 24.88 -10.09
CA LYS A 1238 32.19 26.20 -9.46
C LYS A 1238 32.11 26.07 -7.94
N ALA A 1239 33.25 26.19 -7.24
CA ALA A 1239 33.30 26.11 -5.77
C ALA A 1239 32.34 27.10 -5.07
N ASN A 1240 32.15 28.30 -5.64
CA ASN A 1240 31.23 29.30 -5.09
C ASN A 1240 29.76 28.85 -5.05
N LYS A 1241 29.33 27.79 -5.77
CA LYS A 1241 27.97 27.25 -5.62
C LYS A 1241 27.73 26.77 -4.18
N PHE A 1242 28.71 26.06 -3.62
CA PHE A 1242 28.59 25.48 -2.27
C PHE A 1242 28.64 26.55 -1.17
N LYS A 1243 29.32 27.68 -1.42
CA LYS A 1243 29.26 28.87 -0.54
C LYS A 1243 27.88 29.55 -0.48
N SER A 1244 27.00 29.25 -1.43
CA SER A 1244 25.61 29.75 -1.50
C SER A 1244 24.57 28.67 -1.22
N MET A 1245 25.00 27.51 -0.72
CA MET A 1245 24.12 26.47 -0.19
C MET A 1245 24.06 26.65 1.33
N PRO A 1246 22.95 26.27 2.00
CA PRO A 1246 22.83 26.41 3.44
C PRO A 1246 23.95 25.63 4.16
N ASN A 1247 24.34 26.11 5.35
CA ASN A 1247 24.99 25.22 6.30
C ASN A 1247 24.02 24.11 6.69
N VAL A 1248 24.58 22.94 7.00
CA VAL A 1248 23.90 22.00 7.89
C VAL A 1248 24.36 22.40 9.28
N ASN A 1249 23.42 22.62 10.19
CA ASN A 1249 23.71 22.81 11.61
C ASN A 1249 24.26 21.49 12.19
#